data_AF-A0A125BDU6-F1
#
_entry.id   AF-A0A125BDU6-F1
#
_cell.length_a   1.000
_cell.length_b   1.000
_cell.length_c   1.000
_cell.angle_alpha   90.00
_cell.angle_beta   90.00
_cell.angle_gamma   90.00
#
_symmetry.space_group_name_H-M   'P 1'
#
loop_
_entity.id
_entity.type
_entity.pdbx_description
1 polymer ?
#
loop_
_entity_poly.entity_id
_entity_poly.type
_entity_poly.pdbx_seq_one_letter_code
_entity_poly.pdbx_strand_id
1 'polypeptide(L)'
;MIMMMLRRLLILLLLVFSAMPTHAACTAGACVTAGPRLASIDSQRASLLNAVAGSMTGSAFNLSAADWNGLAQSDVKLVSLVAALEQYTGATTLAEALDAPITPSQLAAALSAAAQAEGDAAAAAAYDQLRQELAAVPGTLRLSDLMTVAAPAESLSDTTVNGLDLFTGALQLQSSGSGAPTPTVVSGEAAGMGGVVNSITVQAQTVEPPRMVCGPAGTTFHSGAMRLKLEVDLVDAPLPVDGATASLGRMELYVVVGRSEGIITAVDAVSNAVTIQAAPGAGDVYLGRIADSVFFDPNRAIDPATDLDYSVIGSVDMNGTTANIEARSYARGEKPAGGTLYFTGPYPETQTLGSSSAAGSALAAGLVENLELRLNPSLGAMDDVLLPALQTAVSDTLGPLATQLLIDLVDPMLEPFGIRFGEMSVTVNGTSRSCGISGSVYDDANHSAQRDGGEAGIGVATWVKLLRNGSVEQVAAADPGSGAYSFAAVAPAAYTLVLGTENGSTDTTPRAPAGWIGTEAPDYLREVVMDAEETSGQNFGLYQGSRLAGSVFRDHGASAGIANNGRREDDEPGIAGVTVKALGSGGAPLDQALTDADGGFVLWLPATAGEVTVTEINPADHVSTGADAGNTGGSYERTNDTLRFTPTAGTRYSGAEFGDVKASQLLHSGQGHAAPGSAVFYPHEFMAGTRGEAVFAIAQTEPDWSGALYRDLDCSGALDSGDAVITGPLTVAANERVCLILKVYAPAGATSGARNRSTLSASFSFDASDLSASHAQIDVTTLGEDGMLRLTKAVDKENASPGEILTYTIEYHNTGPQPLSRLTVRDSTPAYTRFASAACATLAPDLTACRIGQQPAVNTRGSIEWIFDGALAPDARGTVIFSVTVE
;
A
#
# COMPACT_ATOMS: atom_id res chain seq x y z
N MET A 1 38.57 -32.84 4.30
CA MET A 1 38.44 -31.46 3.77
C MET A 1 37.05 -31.14 3.23
N ILE A 2 36.38 -32.08 2.54
CA ILE A 2 35.02 -31.90 1.98
C ILE A 2 33.91 -31.79 3.06
N MET A 3 34.05 -32.47 4.19
CA MET A 3 33.05 -32.45 5.27
C MET A 3 33.04 -31.16 6.12
N MET A 4 34.14 -30.39 6.13
CA MET A 4 34.18 -29.05 6.76
C MET A 4 33.65 -27.95 5.83
N MET A 5 33.76 -28.12 4.51
CA MET A 5 33.16 -27.21 3.52
C MET A 5 31.64 -27.34 3.49
N LEU A 6 31.09 -28.56 3.57
CA LEU A 6 29.65 -28.78 3.60
C LEU A 6 28.99 -28.22 4.87
N ARG A 7 29.68 -28.29 6.02
CA ARG A 7 29.20 -27.72 7.29
C ARG A 7 29.27 -26.19 7.33
N ARG A 8 30.26 -25.58 6.65
CA ARG A 8 30.33 -24.11 6.47
C ARG A 8 29.31 -23.61 5.44
N LEU A 9 29.04 -24.37 4.37
CA LEU A 9 28.01 -24.02 3.39
C LEU A 9 26.60 -24.14 3.99
N LEU A 10 26.34 -25.14 4.83
CA LEU A 10 25.05 -25.31 5.51
C LEU A 10 24.81 -24.23 6.59
N ILE A 11 25.86 -23.81 7.32
CA ILE A 11 25.78 -22.70 8.29
C ILE A 11 25.62 -21.34 7.57
N LEU A 12 26.26 -21.15 6.40
CA LEU A 12 26.07 -19.95 5.57
C LEU A 12 24.68 -19.91 4.91
N LEU A 13 24.12 -21.07 4.52
CA LEU A 13 22.76 -21.17 3.97
C LEU A 13 21.67 -20.97 5.06
N LEU A 14 21.96 -21.34 6.31
CA LEU A 14 21.09 -21.08 7.48
C LEU A 14 21.18 -19.63 7.98
N LEU A 15 22.29 -18.92 7.74
CA LEU A 15 22.46 -17.49 8.07
C LEU A 15 21.88 -16.54 7.00
N VAL A 16 21.68 -17.01 5.76
CA VAL A 16 21.04 -16.23 4.68
C VAL A 16 19.50 -16.31 4.75
N PHE A 17 18.93 -17.23 5.52
CA PHE A 17 17.48 -17.32 5.77
C PHE A 17 17.01 -16.66 7.08
N SER A 18 17.91 -16.05 7.85
CA SER A 18 17.60 -15.43 9.14
C SER A 18 17.68 -13.90 9.08
N ALA A 19 16.85 -13.28 8.25
CA ALA A 19 16.42 -11.89 8.37
C ALA A 19 15.28 -11.59 7.37
N MET A 20 14.27 -12.47 7.28
CA MET A 20 12.97 -11.91 6.96
C MET A 20 12.54 -11.13 8.21
N PRO A 21 12.11 -9.87 8.11
CA PRO A 21 11.47 -9.22 9.24
C PRO A 21 10.35 -10.17 9.66
N THR A 22 10.39 -10.63 10.91
CA THR A 22 9.21 -11.26 11.49
C THR A 22 8.14 -10.18 11.50
N HIS A 23 7.29 -10.15 10.47
CA HIS A 23 6.09 -9.32 10.46
C HIS A 23 5.38 -9.56 11.78
N ALA A 24 5.05 -8.48 12.50
CA ALA A 24 4.29 -8.66 13.71
C ALA A 24 2.92 -9.22 13.31
N ALA A 25 2.39 -10.15 14.11
CA ALA A 25 1.10 -10.74 13.78
C ALA A 25 0.02 -9.65 13.92
N CYS A 26 -0.90 -9.59 12.95
CA CYS A 26 -2.09 -8.73 13.04
C CYS A 26 -2.78 -8.92 14.39
N THR A 27 -3.32 -7.84 14.94
CA THR A 27 -4.08 -7.91 16.19
C THR A 27 -5.48 -8.39 15.88
N ALA A 28 -5.89 -9.48 16.55
CA ALA A 28 -7.24 -10.01 16.50
C ALA A 28 -7.98 -9.70 17.80
N GLY A 29 -9.28 -9.39 17.69
CA GLY A 29 -10.18 -9.17 18.81
C GLY A 29 -11.52 -9.85 18.61
N ALA A 30 -12.29 -9.98 19.69
CA ALA A 30 -13.65 -10.51 19.66
C ALA A 30 -14.59 -9.60 20.42
N CYS A 31 -15.83 -9.50 19.92
CA CYS A 31 -16.92 -8.79 20.55
C CYS A 31 -17.80 -9.78 21.33
N VAL A 32 -17.89 -9.59 22.64
CA VAL A 32 -18.47 -10.56 23.58
C VAL A 32 -19.45 -9.88 24.52
N THR A 33 -20.59 -10.53 24.73
CA THR A 33 -21.60 -10.15 25.73
C THR A 33 -21.87 -11.31 26.68
N ALA A 34 -22.14 -10.97 27.94
CA ALA A 34 -22.63 -11.90 28.96
C ALA A 34 -24.13 -11.70 29.13
N GLY A 35 -24.92 -12.35 28.26
CA GLY A 35 -26.37 -12.23 28.23
C GLY A 35 -27.00 -13.43 27.50
N PRO A 36 -28.14 -13.95 27.95
CA PRO A 36 -28.85 -14.98 27.21
C PRO A 36 -29.57 -14.31 26.05
N ARG A 37 -29.09 -14.59 24.85
CA ARG A 37 -29.76 -14.20 23.63
C ARG A 37 -31.06 -15.00 23.48
N LEU A 38 -32.17 -14.40 23.91
CA LEU A 38 -33.46 -15.09 24.00
C LEU A 38 -34.04 -15.38 22.61
N ALA A 39 -34.37 -16.64 22.35
CA ALA A 39 -34.98 -17.04 21.09
C ALA A 39 -36.41 -16.49 20.94
N SER A 40 -37.18 -16.45 22.03
CA SER A 40 -38.53 -15.90 22.06
C SER A 40 -38.98 -15.51 23.46
N ILE A 41 -39.88 -14.54 23.53
CA ILE A 41 -40.53 -14.06 24.74
C ILE A 41 -42.04 -14.27 24.58
N ASP A 42 -42.66 -15.01 25.52
CA ASP A 42 -44.11 -15.19 25.56
C ASP A 42 -44.80 -14.06 26.34
N SER A 43 -46.14 -14.10 26.41
CA SER A 43 -46.94 -13.07 27.11
C SER A 43 -46.73 -13.04 28.63
N GLN A 44 -46.35 -14.16 29.24
CA GLN A 44 -46.11 -14.24 30.69
C GLN A 44 -44.77 -13.57 31.00
N ARG A 45 -43.71 -13.95 30.27
CA ARG A 45 -42.39 -13.33 30.35
C ARG A 45 -42.43 -11.84 30.04
N ALA A 46 -43.17 -11.42 29.00
CA ALA A 46 -43.37 -10.00 28.69
C ALA A 46 -43.97 -9.22 29.86
N SER A 47 -44.92 -9.80 30.60
CA SER A 47 -45.54 -9.17 31.77
C SER A 47 -44.54 -9.02 32.92
N LEU A 48 -43.72 -10.05 33.16
CA LEU A 48 -42.66 -10.03 34.17
C LEU A 48 -41.56 -9.00 33.83
N LEU A 49 -41.13 -8.98 32.57
CA LEU A 49 -40.19 -8.01 32.00
C LEU A 49 -40.66 -6.56 32.19
N ASN A 50 -41.92 -6.27 31.82
CA ASN A 50 -42.53 -4.96 32.02
C ASN A 50 -42.51 -4.54 33.50
N ALA A 51 -42.73 -5.48 34.41
CA ALA A 51 -42.71 -5.20 35.86
C ALA A 51 -41.31 -4.90 36.39
N VAL A 52 -40.29 -5.66 35.99
CA VAL A 52 -38.90 -5.42 36.38
C VAL A 52 -38.41 -4.10 35.79
N ALA A 53 -38.60 -3.88 34.48
CA ALA A 53 -38.23 -2.63 33.82
C ALA A 53 -38.93 -1.42 34.44
N GLY A 54 -40.22 -1.55 34.77
CA GLY A 54 -40.97 -0.49 35.40
C GLY A 54 -40.54 -0.19 36.83
N SER A 55 -40.15 -1.22 37.59
CA SER A 55 -39.56 -1.04 38.91
C SER A 55 -38.22 -0.31 38.87
N MET A 56 -37.33 -0.70 37.95
CA MET A 56 -35.98 -0.14 37.81
C MET A 56 -35.98 1.33 37.38
N THR A 57 -36.95 1.73 36.56
CA THR A 57 -37.03 3.08 35.98
C THR A 57 -38.04 4.00 36.68
N GLY A 58 -38.92 3.44 37.50
CA GLY A 58 -40.06 4.16 38.08
C GLY A 58 -41.13 4.57 37.05
N SER A 59 -41.07 4.07 35.82
CA SER A 59 -42.03 4.34 34.75
C SER A 59 -42.87 3.09 34.45
N ALA A 60 -44.11 3.24 34.01
CA ALA A 60 -44.88 2.08 33.56
C ALA A 60 -44.37 1.64 32.19
N PHE A 61 -44.09 0.35 32.01
CA PHE A 61 -43.78 -0.26 30.72
C PHE A 61 -44.94 -1.12 30.26
N ASN A 62 -45.35 -0.97 29.00
CA ASN A 62 -46.43 -1.78 28.43
C ASN A 62 -46.08 -2.31 27.02
N LEU A 63 -44.94 -2.99 26.92
CA LEU A 63 -44.54 -3.66 25.68
C LEU A 63 -45.25 -5.01 25.55
N SER A 64 -45.75 -5.31 24.35
CA SER A 64 -46.34 -6.61 24.05
C SER A 64 -45.28 -7.69 23.88
N ALA A 65 -45.67 -8.96 23.91
CA ALA A 65 -44.77 -10.05 23.57
C ALA A 65 -44.16 -9.90 22.16
N ALA A 66 -44.89 -9.31 21.21
CA ALA A 66 -44.37 -9.06 19.87
C ALA A 66 -43.28 -7.99 19.87
N ASP A 67 -43.44 -6.91 20.64
CA ASP A 67 -42.43 -5.85 20.77
C ASP A 67 -41.16 -6.41 21.41
N TRP A 68 -41.31 -7.18 22.50
CA TRP A 68 -40.20 -7.85 23.16
C TRP A 68 -39.47 -8.84 22.24
N ASN A 69 -40.20 -9.62 21.44
CA ASN A 69 -39.59 -10.48 20.43
C ASN A 69 -38.84 -9.69 19.36
N GLY A 70 -39.37 -8.53 18.95
CA GLY A 70 -38.67 -7.61 18.03
C GLY A 70 -37.32 -7.16 18.59
N LEU A 71 -37.24 -6.86 19.89
CA LEU A 71 -35.96 -6.53 20.55
C LEU A 71 -35.03 -7.75 20.68
N ALA A 72 -35.57 -8.91 21.10
CA ALA A 72 -34.81 -10.13 21.33
C ALA A 72 -34.17 -10.69 20.04
N GLN A 73 -34.89 -10.57 18.91
CA GLN A 73 -34.45 -11.07 17.61
C GLN A 73 -33.65 -10.03 16.81
N SER A 74 -33.56 -8.78 17.29
CA SER A 74 -32.82 -7.72 16.61
C SER A 74 -31.32 -7.88 16.82
N ASP A 75 -30.58 -7.92 15.71
CA ASP A 75 -29.14 -7.73 15.66
C ASP A 75 -28.87 -6.48 14.83
N VAL A 76 -28.37 -5.42 15.47
CA VAL A 76 -28.04 -4.17 14.79
C VAL A 76 -26.53 -4.11 14.59
N LYS A 77 -26.05 -3.78 13.39
CA LYS A 77 -24.61 -3.58 13.18
C LYS A 77 -24.12 -2.39 13.97
N LEU A 78 -22.98 -2.54 14.64
CA LEU A 78 -22.40 -1.48 15.46
C LEU A 78 -22.12 -0.21 14.64
N VAL A 79 -21.70 -0.37 13.38
CA VAL A 79 -21.47 0.75 12.45
C VAL A 79 -22.75 1.51 12.11
N SER A 80 -23.88 0.82 11.94
CA SER A 80 -25.18 1.45 11.66
C SER A 80 -25.69 2.22 12.87
N LEU A 81 -25.52 1.65 14.08
CA LEU A 81 -25.89 2.31 15.32
C LEU A 81 -25.10 3.62 15.51
N VAL A 82 -23.80 3.60 15.24
CA VAL A 82 -22.93 4.79 15.35
C VAL A 82 -23.34 5.86 14.34
N ALA A 83 -23.57 5.48 13.08
CA ALA A 83 -24.08 6.40 12.06
C ALA A 83 -25.44 7.00 12.46
N ALA A 84 -26.33 6.22 13.08
CA ALA A 84 -27.61 6.71 13.58
C ALA A 84 -27.48 7.61 14.82
N LEU A 85 -26.41 7.48 15.61
CA LEU A 85 -26.13 8.33 16.78
C LEU A 85 -25.52 9.68 16.41
N GLU A 86 -24.88 9.80 15.25
CA GLU A 86 -24.30 11.06 14.76
C GLU A 86 -25.32 12.20 14.78
N GLN A 87 -26.58 11.94 14.42
CA GLN A 87 -27.65 12.94 14.40
C GLN A 87 -27.96 13.57 15.78
N TYR A 88 -27.61 12.88 16.87
CA TYR A 88 -27.86 13.33 18.24
C TYR A 88 -26.60 13.83 18.94
N THR A 89 -25.44 13.31 18.56
CA THR A 89 -24.17 13.53 19.25
C THR A 89 -23.23 14.45 18.50
N GLY A 90 -23.39 14.57 17.18
CA GLY A 90 -22.41 15.21 16.27
C GLY A 90 -21.08 14.47 16.18
N ALA A 91 -21.00 13.24 16.71
CA ALA A 91 -19.80 12.43 16.71
C ALA A 91 -19.46 11.94 15.30
N THR A 92 -18.20 12.07 14.91
CA THR A 92 -17.72 11.63 13.58
C THR A 92 -16.88 10.36 13.66
N THR A 93 -16.56 9.91 14.87
CA THR A 93 -15.80 8.68 15.13
C THR A 93 -16.56 7.77 16.09
N LEU A 94 -16.25 6.47 16.06
CA LEU A 94 -16.82 5.48 16.98
C LEU A 94 -16.56 5.84 18.45
N ALA A 95 -15.34 6.26 18.79
CA ALA A 95 -14.99 6.61 20.17
C ALA A 95 -15.78 7.83 20.68
N GLU A 96 -15.94 8.85 19.85
CA GLU A 96 -16.78 10.02 20.17
C GLU A 96 -18.25 9.62 20.36
N ALA A 97 -18.78 8.75 19.50
CA ALA A 97 -20.18 8.32 19.56
C ALA A 97 -20.47 7.49 20.82
N LEU A 98 -19.52 6.66 21.26
CA LEU A 98 -19.68 5.85 22.48
C LEU A 98 -19.61 6.70 23.76
N ASP A 99 -18.78 7.74 23.80
CA ASP A 99 -18.61 8.59 24.98
C ASP A 99 -19.62 9.75 25.07
N ALA A 100 -20.31 10.05 23.98
CA ALA A 100 -21.29 11.13 23.94
C ALA A 100 -22.51 10.84 24.85
N PRO A 101 -22.96 11.83 25.65
CA PRO A 101 -24.13 11.66 26.50
C PRO A 101 -25.42 11.62 25.66
N ILE A 102 -26.21 10.57 25.83
CA ILE A 102 -27.51 10.39 25.15
C ILE A 102 -28.61 10.02 26.17
N THR A 103 -29.86 10.35 25.88
CA THR A 103 -31.00 9.86 26.68
C THR A 103 -31.35 8.42 26.29
N PRO A 104 -31.99 7.62 27.18
CA PRO A 104 -32.50 6.29 26.82
C PRO A 104 -33.44 6.33 25.60
N SER A 105 -34.26 7.37 25.48
CA SER A 105 -35.13 7.58 24.32
C SER A 105 -34.37 7.90 23.02
N GLN A 106 -33.24 8.61 23.08
CA GLN A 106 -32.38 8.84 21.92
C GLN A 106 -31.67 7.56 21.49
N LEU A 107 -31.23 6.72 22.44
CA LEU A 107 -30.67 5.40 22.13
C LEU A 107 -31.69 4.51 21.39
N ALA A 108 -32.93 4.43 21.88
CA ALA A 108 -33.99 3.70 21.20
C ALA A 108 -34.30 4.27 19.80
N ALA A 109 -34.26 5.59 19.63
CA ALA A 109 -34.43 6.22 18.32
C ALA A 109 -33.29 5.89 17.35
N ALA A 110 -32.04 5.87 17.81
CA ALA A 110 -30.89 5.49 17.01
C ALA A 110 -30.94 4.01 16.61
N LEU A 111 -31.35 3.11 17.52
CA LEU A 111 -31.57 1.70 17.22
C LEU A 111 -32.70 1.49 16.20
N SER A 112 -33.80 2.23 16.32
CA SER A 112 -34.88 2.24 15.33
C SER A 112 -34.36 2.65 13.95
N ALA A 113 -33.61 3.76 13.85
CA ALA A 113 -33.05 4.23 12.59
C ALA A 113 -32.02 3.25 11.99
N ALA A 114 -31.18 2.64 12.82
CA ALA A 114 -30.21 1.64 12.38
C ALA A 114 -30.91 0.36 11.87
N ALA A 115 -31.92 -0.15 12.58
CA ALA A 115 -32.72 -1.28 12.14
C ALA A 115 -33.47 -0.99 10.82
N GLN A 116 -34.00 0.23 10.65
CA GLN A 116 -34.61 0.66 9.38
C GLN A 116 -33.60 0.66 8.23
N ALA A 117 -32.39 1.17 8.46
CA ALA A 117 -31.32 1.19 7.46
C ALA A 117 -30.88 -0.23 7.06
N GLU A 118 -30.98 -1.19 7.98
CA GLU A 118 -30.67 -2.61 7.75
C GLU A 118 -31.86 -3.42 7.21
N GLY A 119 -33.05 -2.80 7.10
CA GLY A 119 -34.26 -3.43 6.56
C GLY A 119 -35.06 -4.27 7.55
N ASP A 120 -34.77 -4.19 8.86
CA ASP A 120 -35.52 -4.87 9.92
C ASP A 120 -36.66 -3.99 10.44
N ALA A 121 -37.79 -4.05 9.73
CA ALA A 121 -38.99 -3.29 10.06
C ALA A 121 -39.63 -3.72 11.40
N ALA A 122 -39.45 -4.98 11.82
CA ALA A 122 -40.02 -5.49 13.06
C ALA A 122 -39.26 -4.95 14.27
N ALA A 123 -37.93 -5.00 14.23
CA ALA A 123 -37.08 -4.39 15.25
C ALA A 123 -37.27 -2.87 15.31
N ALA A 124 -37.33 -2.19 14.16
CA ALA A 124 -37.59 -0.76 14.10
C ALA A 124 -38.89 -0.36 14.81
N ALA A 125 -39.99 -1.07 14.56
CA ALA A 125 -41.27 -0.83 15.22
C ALA A 125 -41.20 -1.08 16.74
N ALA A 126 -40.51 -2.14 17.17
CA ALA A 126 -40.30 -2.44 18.58
C ALA A 126 -39.47 -1.34 19.29
N TYR A 127 -38.40 -0.86 18.66
CA TYR A 127 -37.60 0.25 19.19
C TYR A 127 -38.39 1.56 19.25
N ASP A 128 -39.27 1.83 18.29
CA ASP A 128 -40.14 3.00 18.31
C ASP A 128 -41.20 2.95 19.43
N GLN A 129 -41.72 1.76 19.73
CA GLN A 129 -42.60 1.58 20.88
C GLN A 129 -41.81 1.76 22.18
N LEU A 130 -40.64 1.13 22.29
CA LEU A 130 -39.76 1.28 23.44
C LEU A 130 -39.37 2.75 23.69
N ARG A 131 -39.09 3.51 22.63
CA ARG A 131 -38.78 4.94 22.70
C ARG A 131 -39.89 5.75 23.37
N GLN A 132 -41.15 5.37 23.18
CA GLN A 132 -42.29 6.05 23.80
C GLN A 132 -42.34 5.79 25.31
N GLU A 133 -42.12 4.54 25.73
CA GLU A 133 -42.05 4.17 27.15
C GLU A 133 -40.87 4.87 27.85
N LEU A 134 -39.74 5.03 27.15
CA LEU A 134 -38.53 5.69 27.66
C LEU A 134 -38.58 7.22 27.67
N ALA A 135 -39.60 7.85 27.10
CA ALA A 135 -39.67 9.31 26.99
C ALA A 135 -39.71 10.02 28.35
N ALA A 136 -40.25 9.36 29.37
CA ALA A 136 -40.36 9.87 30.74
C ALA A 136 -39.19 9.49 31.66
N VAL A 137 -38.26 8.65 31.20
CA VAL A 137 -37.11 8.19 32.00
C VAL A 137 -36.06 9.31 32.04
N PRO A 138 -35.76 9.87 33.23
CA PRO A 138 -34.82 10.98 33.36
C PRO A 138 -33.36 10.53 33.24
N GLY A 139 -32.47 11.46 32.87
CA GLY A 139 -31.03 11.23 32.86
C GLY A 139 -30.45 10.95 31.47
N THR A 140 -29.12 10.87 31.43
CA THR A 140 -28.35 10.50 30.25
C THR A 140 -27.47 9.31 30.57
N LEU A 141 -27.08 8.54 29.56
CA LEU A 141 -26.09 7.47 29.63
C LEU A 141 -25.00 7.69 28.58
N ARG A 142 -23.88 7.00 28.76
CA ARG A 142 -22.86 6.82 27.71
C ARG A 142 -22.82 5.36 27.34
N LEU A 143 -22.69 5.06 26.06
CA LEU A 143 -22.51 3.66 25.63
C LEU A 143 -21.15 3.11 26.06
N SER A 144 -20.15 3.98 26.30
CA SER A 144 -18.84 3.60 26.85
C SER A 144 -18.93 2.97 28.25
N ASP A 145 -19.97 3.29 29.03
CA ASP A 145 -20.22 2.69 30.36
C ASP A 145 -20.77 1.26 30.27
N LEU A 146 -21.31 0.87 29.10
CA LEU A 146 -21.92 -0.43 28.84
C LEU A 146 -21.06 -1.30 27.91
N MET A 147 -20.35 -0.68 26.96
CA MET A 147 -19.57 -1.32 25.91
C MET A 147 -18.20 -0.66 25.77
N THR A 148 -17.15 -1.44 25.93
CA THR A 148 -15.77 -1.00 25.66
C THR A 148 -15.28 -1.58 24.34
N VAL A 149 -14.86 -0.70 23.42
CA VAL A 149 -14.32 -1.10 22.12
C VAL A 149 -12.83 -0.77 22.03
N ALA A 150 -12.01 -1.81 21.95
CA ALA A 150 -10.56 -1.78 21.75
C ALA A 150 -10.20 -2.36 20.36
N ALA A 151 -10.96 -1.98 19.33
CA ALA A 151 -10.74 -2.35 17.94
C ALA A 151 -11.11 -1.16 17.02
N PRO A 152 -10.48 -1.03 15.85
CA PRO A 152 -10.86 -0.03 14.84
C PRO A 152 -12.32 -0.22 14.41
N ALA A 153 -13.05 0.88 14.20
CA ALA A 153 -14.47 0.85 13.85
C ALA A 153 -14.74 0.06 12.56
N GLU A 154 -13.81 0.12 11.61
CA GLU A 154 -13.88 -0.48 10.29
C GLU A 154 -13.71 -2.00 10.36
N SER A 155 -12.99 -2.49 11.36
CA SER A 155 -12.83 -3.92 11.62
C SER A 155 -14.07 -4.55 12.26
N LEU A 156 -15.07 -3.74 12.60
CA LEU A 156 -16.30 -4.14 13.28
C LEU A 156 -17.54 -4.04 12.35
N SER A 157 -17.35 -3.89 11.04
CA SER A 157 -18.44 -3.67 10.07
C SER A 157 -19.51 -4.76 10.06
N ASP A 158 -19.14 -5.99 10.39
CA ASP A 158 -20.05 -7.14 10.49
C ASP A 158 -20.34 -7.56 11.93
N THR A 159 -19.83 -6.82 12.91
CA THR A 159 -20.17 -7.04 14.31
C THR A 159 -21.55 -6.46 14.60
N THR A 160 -22.43 -7.29 15.14
CA THR A 160 -23.75 -6.87 15.60
C THR A 160 -23.80 -6.75 17.13
N VAL A 161 -24.80 -6.04 17.62
CA VAL A 161 -25.19 -6.02 19.03
C VAL A 161 -26.66 -6.38 19.10
N ASN A 162 -27.01 -7.27 20.02
CA ASN A 162 -28.40 -7.65 20.22
C ASN A 162 -29.21 -6.52 20.87
N GLY A 163 -30.41 -6.26 20.34
CA GLY A 163 -31.28 -5.20 20.80
C GLY A 163 -31.69 -5.31 22.26
N LEU A 164 -32.07 -6.52 22.69
CA LEU A 164 -32.49 -6.80 24.06
C LEU A 164 -31.32 -6.67 25.04
N ASP A 165 -30.13 -7.20 24.71
CA ASP A 165 -28.93 -7.06 25.54
C ASP A 165 -28.56 -5.58 25.77
N LEU A 166 -28.58 -4.78 24.70
CA LEU A 166 -28.24 -3.37 24.77
C LEU A 166 -29.28 -2.57 25.58
N PHE A 167 -30.56 -2.87 25.37
CA PHE A 167 -31.64 -2.21 26.09
C PHE A 167 -31.65 -2.56 27.59
N THR A 168 -31.60 -3.85 27.93
CA THR A 168 -31.60 -4.29 29.34
C THR A 168 -30.32 -3.86 30.05
N GLY A 169 -29.19 -3.80 29.36
CA GLY A 169 -27.96 -3.19 29.86
C GLY A 169 -28.11 -1.69 30.15
N ALA A 170 -28.77 -0.94 29.25
CA ALA A 170 -29.05 0.48 29.45
C ALA A 170 -30.00 0.73 30.65
N LEU A 171 -31.01 -0.12 30.85
CA LEU A 171 -31.87 -0.07 32.03
C LEU A 171 -31.09 -0.34 33.32
N GLN A 172 -30.21 -1.34 33.30
CA GLN A 172 -29.35 -1.66 34.44
C GLN A 172 -28.47 -0.48 34.81
N LEU A 173 -27.84 0.17 33.83
CA LEU A 173 -27.02 1.36 34.03
C LEU A 173 -27.83 2.55 34.58
N GLN A 174 -29.05 2.79 34.09
CA GLN A 174 -29.91 3.87 34.59
C GLN A 174 -30.37 3.67 36.04
N SER A 175 -30.47 2.41 36.48
CA SER A 175 -30.99 2.05 37.81
C SER A 175 -29.89 1.82 38.87
N SER A 176 -28.61 2.02 38.56
CA SER A 176 -27.46 1.66 39.43
C SER A 176 -27.22 2.62 40.61
N GLY A 177 -28.27 3.22 41.18
CA GLY A 177 -28.20 4.20 42.28
C GLY A 177 -28.61 3.63 43.65
N SER A 178 -28.41 4.41 44.72
CA SER A 178 -28.83 4.05 46.09
C SER A 178 -30.28 4.45 46.37
N GLY A 179 -31.10 3.51 46.86
CA GLY A 179 -32.48 3.77 47.27
C GLY A 179 -33.44 2.66 46.85
N ALA A 180 -34.56 2.53 47.55
CA ALA A 180 -35.57 1.52 47.23
C ALA A 180 -36.25 1.86 45.87
N PRO A 181 -36.23 0.93 44.90
CA PRO A 181 -36.93 1.09 43.62
C PRO A 181 -38.44 1.24 43.81
N THR A 182 -39.11 1.82 42.83
CA THR A 182 -40.57 1.93 42.84
C THR A 182 -41.20 0.52 42.74
N PRO A 183 -42.13 0.16 43.64
CA PRO A 183 -42.81 -1.14 43.55
C PRO A 183 -43.72 -1.23 42.33
N THR A 184 -43.68 -2.37 41.63
CA THR A 184 -44.58 -2.67 40.51
C THR A 184 -45.34 -3.97 40.78
N VAL A 185 -46.65 -3.99 40.56
CA VAL A 185 -47.51 -5.14 40.87
C VAL A 185 -47.83 -5.95 39.61
N VAL A 186 -47.68 -7.27 39.70
CA VAL A 186 -48.06 -8.25 38.67
C VAL A 186 -49.11 -9.18 39.26
N SER A 187 -50.17 -9.51 38.50
CA SER A 187 -51.13 -10.53 38.94
C SER A 187 -50.52 -11.92 38.84
N GLY A 188 -50.95 -12.85 39.68
CA GLY A 188 -50.51 -14.24 39.58
C GLY A 188 -50.83 -14.87 38.23
N GLU A 189 -51.96 -14.52 37.61
CA GLU A 189 -52.30 -14.97 36.25
C GLU A 189 -51.28 -14.49 35.20
N ALA A 190 -50.89 -13.21 35.25
CA ALA A 190 -49.91 -12.64 34.33
C ALA A 190 -48.49 -13.22 34.54
N ALA A 191 -48.17 -13.61 35.77
CA ALA A 191 -46.94 -14.32 36.12
C ALA A 191 -46.98 -15.84 35.82
N GLY A 192 -48.11 -16.37 35.31
CA GLY A 192 -48.27 -17.81 35.07
C GLY A 192 -48.50 -18.67 36.32
N MET A 193 -48.78 -18.04 37.47
CA MET A 193 -48.91 -18.65 38.79
C MET A 193 -50.30 -18.52 39.42
N GLY A 194 -51.35 -18.21 38.64
CA GLY A 194 -52.69 -17.88 39.17
C GLY A 194 -53.38 -18.94 40.04
N GLY A 195 -52.88 -20.20 40.04
CA GLY A 195 -53.35 -21.25 40.96
C GLY A 195 -52.69 -21.25 42.35
N VAL A 196 -51.64 -20.45 42.53
CA VAL A 196 -50.76 -20.45 43.72
C VAL A 196 -50.56 -19.02 44.27
N VAL A 197 -50.58 -18.02 43.40
CA VAL A 197 -50.30 -16.62 43.71
C VAL A 197 -51.46 -15.75 43.23
N ASN A 198 -51.91 -14.81 44.07
CA ASN A 198 -52.88 -13.78 43.71
C ASN A 198 -52.18 -12.60 43.03
N SER A 199 -51.12 -12.08 43.65
CA SER A 199 -50.33 -10.95 43.14
C SER A 199 -48.89 -10.96 43.65
N ILE A 200 -48.00 -10.28 42.93
CA ILE A 200 -46.58 -10.16 43.25
C ILE A 200 -46.22 -8.68 43.15
N THR A 201 -45.68 -8.11 44.23
CA THR A 201 -45.06 -6.79 44.21
C THR A 201 -43.57 -6.93 44.01
N VAL A 202 -43.06 -6.32 42.94
CA VAL A 202 -41.67 -6.41 42.47
C VAL A 202 -40.93 -5.11 42.74
N GLN A 203 -39.77 -5.20 43.39
CA GLN A 203 -38.79 -4.12 43.49
C GLN A 203 -37.41 -4.62 43.03
N ALA A 204 -36.87 -4.06 41.94
CA ALA A 204 -35.62 -4.50 41.33
C ALA A 204 -34.58 -3.37 41.28
N GLN A 205 -33.38 -3.63 41.80
CA GLN A 205 -32.25 -2.69 41.79
C GLN A 205 -31.03 -3.33 41.15
N THR A 206 -30.34 -2.58 40.30
CA THR A 206 -29.02 -2.96 39.79
C THR A 206 -27.95 -2.61 40.81
N VAL A 207 -27.11 -3.59 41.14
CA VAL A 207 -25.91 -3.39 41.96
C VAL A 207 -24.75 -2.94 41.07
N GLU A 208 -24.58 -3.61 39.94
CA GLU A 208 -23.56 -3.30 38.95
C GLU A 208 -24.11 -3.61 37.54
N PRO A 209 -23.98 -2.68 36.57
CA PRO A 209 -24.43 -2.91 35.20
C PRO A 209 -23.53 -3.94 34.47
N PRO A 210 -24.00 -4.55 33.37
CA PRO A 210 -23.18 -5.44 32.57
C PRO A 210 -22.09 -4.68 31.81
N ARG A 211 -21.04 -5.39 31.41
CA ARG A 211 -19.97 -4.85 30.57
C ARG A 211 -19.76 -5.71 29.33
N MET A 212 -20.12 -5.16 28.18
CA MET A 212 -19.84 -5.71 26.85
C MET A 212 -18.45 -5.27 26.40
N VAL A 213 -17.74 -6.12 25.66
CA VAL A 213 -16.39 -5.80 25.22
C VAL A 213 -16.16 -6.21 23.77
N CYS A 214 -15.41 -5.39 23.05
CA CYS A 214 -14.77 -5.74 21.78
C CYS A 214 -13.27 -5.57 21.97
N GLY A 215 -12.50 -6.66 22.08
CA GLY A 215 -11.08 -6.53 22.39
C GLY A 215 -10.28 -7.81 22.19
N PRO A 216 -8.94 -7.72 22.29
CA PRO A 216 -8.04 -8.85 22.12
C PRO A 216 -8.13 -9.85 23.27
N ALA A 217 -7.36 -10.94 23.15
CA ALA A 217 -7.12 -11.84 24.29
C ALA A 217 -6.62 -11.04 25.51
N GLY A 218 -7.11 -11.41 26.69
CA GLY A 218 -6.92 -10.69 27.96
C GLY A 218 -8.07 -9.76 28.36
N THR A 219 -9.00 -9.46 27.44
CA THR A 219 -10.13 -8.57 27.75
C THR A 219 -11.17 -9.28 28.62
N THR A 220 -11.56 -8.65 29.72
CA THR A 220 -12.55 -9.15 30.67
C THR A 220 -13.91 -8.50 30.49
N PHE A 221 -14.97 -9.29 30.64
CA PHE A 221 -16.37 -8.87 30.54
C PHE A 221 -17.19 -9.50 31.67
N HIS A 222 -18.39 -8.97 31.95
CA HIS A 222 -19.27 -9.51 32.98
C HIS A 222 -20.75 -9.20 32.71
N SER A 223 -21.64 -10.01 33.28
CA SER A 223 -23.07 -9.70 33.34
C SER A 223 -23.32 -8.59 34.37
N GLY A 224 -24.58 -8.15 34.49
CA GLY A 224 -24.98 -7.33 35.63
C GLY A 224 -25.09 -8.15 36.91
N ALA A 225 -25.28 -7.43 38.03
CA ALA A 225 -25.65 -7.96 39.33
C ALA A 225 -26.91 -7.24 39.83
N MET A 226 -27.87 -7.99 40.37
CA MET A 226 -29.19 -7.45 40.73
C MET A 226 -29.65 -7.90 42.12
N ARG A 227 -30.46 -7.03 42.74
CA ARG A 227 -31.22 -7.30 43.95
C ARG A 227 -32.71 -7.20 43.65
N LEU A 228 -33.45 -8.23 43.98
CA LEU A 228 -34.88 -8.35 43.74
C LEU A 228 -35.60 -8.60 45.07
N LYS A 229 -36.56 -7.74 45.40
CA LYS A 229 -37.49 -7.96 46.51
C LYS A 229 -38.87 -8.29 45.92
N LEU A 230 -39.45 -9.36 46.40
CA LEU A 230 -40.75 -9.87 45.99
C LEU A 230 -41.67 -10.00 47.21
N GLU A 231 -42.78 -9.28 47.20
CA GLU A 231 -43.87 -9.49 48.15
C GLU A 231 -44.95 -10.31 47.42
N VAL A 232 -45.05 -11.60 47.75
CA VAL A 232 -45.91 -12.58 47.10
C VAL A 232 -47.16 -12.77 47.94
N ASP A 233 -48.32 -12.45 47.38
CA ASP A 233 -49.63 -12.72 47.96
C ASP A 233 -50.10 -14.11 47.46
N LEU A 234 -50.16 -15.08 48.36
CA LEU A 234 -50.47 -16.47 48.01
C LEU A 234 -51.97 -16.71 48.01
N VAL A 235 -52.42 -17.60 47.12
CA VAL A 235 -53.73 -18.25 47.32
C VAL A 235 -53.62 -19.08 48.58
N ASP A 236 -54.49 -18.84 49.57
CA ASP A 236 -54.45 -19.47 50.90
C ASP A 236 -54.14 -20.98 50.81
N ALA A 237 -52.90 -21.35 51.15
CA ALA A 237 -52.41 -22.72 51.07
C ALA A 237 -52.61 -23.38 52.43
N PRO A 238 -53.56 -24.33 52.58
CA PRO A 238 -53.85 -24.94 53.87
C PRO A 238 -52.69 -25.79 54.36
N LEU A 239 -52.36 -25.66 55.64
CA LEU A 239 -51.32 -26.44 56.31
C LEU A 239 -51.97 -27.60 57.10
N PRO A 240 -51.51 -28.85 56.90
CA PRO A 240 -52.06 -30.01 57.61
C PRO A 240 -51.53 -30.05 59.06
N VAL A 241 -52.25 -29.39 59.97
CA VAL A 241 -51.92 -29.36 61.41
C VAL A 241 -53.08 -29.95 62.22
N ASP A 242 -52.83 -31.03 62.95
CA ASP A 242 -53.87 -31.68 63.74
C ASP A 242 -54.40 -30.75 64.84
N GLY A 243 -55.73 -30.55 64.87
CA GLY A 243 -56.40 -29.76 65.90
C GLY A 243 -56.29 -28.24 65.74
N ALA A 244 -55.76 -27.75 64.61
CA ALA A 244 -55.68 -26.34 64.26
C ALA A 244 -56.09 -26.11 62.80
N THR A 245 -56.58 -24.93 62.46
CA THR A 245 -56.71 -24.49 61.05
C THR A 245 -55.60 -23.51 60.75
N ALA A 246 -54.67 -23.88 59.88
CA ALA A 246 -53.54 -23.06 59.50
C ALA A 246 -53.43 -22.92 57.98
N SER A 247 -52.93 -21.78 57.51
CA SER A 247 -52.66 -21.55 56.09
C SER A 247 -51.48 -20.61 55.89
N LEU A 248 -50.83 -20.72 54.73
CA LEU A 248 -49.90 -19.71 54.20
C LEU A 248 -50.67 -18.77 53.27
N GLY A 249 -50.47 -17.47 53.44
CA GLY A 249 -51.18 -16.44 52.65
C GLY A 249 -50.27 -15.37 52.06
N ARG A 250 -49.01 -15.26 52.51
CA ARG A 250 -48.07 -14.28 51.96
C ARG A 250 -46.63 -14.73 52.15
N MET A 251 -45.72 -14.21 51.34
CA MET A 251 -44.28 -14.40 51.50
C MET A 251 -43.52 -13.13 51.10
N GLU A 252 -42.45 -12.83 51.82
CA GLU A 252 -41.49 -11.79 51.45
C GLU A 252 -40.16 -12.45 51.12
N LEU A 253 -39.77 -12.38 49.85
CA LEU A 253 -38.55 -12.98 49.30
C LEU A 253 -37.58 -11.89 48.86
N TYR A 254 -36.32 -12.06 49.22
CA TYR A 254 -35.22 -11.21 48.82
C TYR A 254 -34.20 -12.05 48.08
N VAL A 255 -33.84 -11.65 46.87
CA VAL A 255 -32.93 -12.38 46.00
C VAL A 255 -31.78 -11.45 45.65
N VAL A 256 -30.56 -11.94 45.83
CA VAL A 256 -29.34 -11.24 45.41
C VAL A 256 -28.61 -12.15 44.44
N VAL A 257 -28.41 -11.71 43.20
CA VAL A 257 -27.61 -12.46 42.22
C VAL A 257 -26.39 -11.66 41.83
N GLY A 258 -25.22 -12.24 42.07
CA GLY A 258 -23.94 -11.65 41.70
C GLY A 258 -23.66 -11.75 40.20
N ARG A 259 -22.72 -10.93 39.73
CA ARG A 259 -22.30 -10.95 38.33
C ARG A 259 -21.60 -12.27 37.97
N SER A 260 -21.81 -12.69 36.74
CA SER A 260 -20.98 -13.69 36.09
C SER A 260 -19.79 -13.02 35.40
N GLU A 261 -18.63 -13.65 35.38
CA GLU A 261 -17.38 -13.05 34.89
C GLU A 261 -16.78 -13.88 33.77
N GLY A 262 -16.17 -13.23 32.78
CA GLY A 262 -15.46 -13.90 31.70
C GLY A 262 -14.23 -13.15 31.20
N ILE A 263 -13.32 -13.88 30.57
CA ILE A 263 -12.12 -13.36 29.91
C ILE A 263 -11.94 -14.03 28.55
N ILE A 264 -11.64 -13.23 27.52
CA ILE A 264 -11.25 -13.72 26.21
C ILE A 264 -9.83 -14.26 26.33
N THR A 265 -9.60 -15.56 26.13
CA THR A 265 -8.28 -16.17 26.28
C THR A 265 -7.53 -16.31 24.96
N ALA A 266 -8.24 -16.45 23.84
CA ALA A 266 -7.65 -16.51 22.51
C ALA A 266 -8.65 -16.05 21.44
N VAL A 267 -8.15 -15.42 20.39
CA VAL A 267 -8.91 -15.03 19.19
C VAL A 267 -8.10 -15.41 17.96
N ASP A 268 -8.70 -16.21 17.08
CA ASP A 268 -8.21 -16.46 15.73
C ASP A 268 -9.25 -15.95 14.74
N ALA A 269 -9.06 -14.72 14.29
CA ALA A 269 -9.94 -14.08 13.30
C ALA A 269 -9.78 -14.68 11.88
N VAL A 270 -8.79 -15.54 11.63
CA VAL A 270 -8.63 -16.24 10.33
C VAL A 270 -9.58 -17.43 10.27
N SER A 271 -9.62 -18.21 11.34
CA SER A 271 -10.51 -19.37 11.45
C SER A 271 -11.88 -19.05 12.06
N ASN A 272 -12.14 -17.77 12.39
CA ASN A 272 -13.32 -17.31 13.12
C ASN A 272 -13.52 -18.08 14.43
N ALA A 273 -12.45 -18.32 15.18
CA ALA A 273 -12.48 -19.05 16.45
C ALA A 273 -12.18 -18.14 17.65
N VAL A 274 -12.95 -18.29 18.73
CA VAL A 274 -12.76 -17.54 19.98
C VAL A 274 -12.81 -18.51 21.16
N THR A 275 -11.85 -18.38 22.08
CA THR A 275 -11.83 -19.14 23.34
C THR A 275 -12.06 -18.20 24.50
N ILE A 276 -12.97 -18.57 25.40
CA ILE A 276 -13.37 -17.78 26.55
C ILE A 276 -13.27 -18.64 27.80
N GLN A 277 -12.73 -18.08 28.87
CA GLN A 277 -12.88 -18.64 30.21
C GLN A 277 -13.93 -17.85 30.96
N ALA A 278 -14.94 -18.53 31.50
CA ALA A 278 -16.11 -17.91 32.13
C ALA A 278 -16.46 -18.60 33.45
N ALA A 279 -17.06 -17.86 34.37
CA ALA A 279 -17.52 -18.35 35.68
C ALA A 279 -18.90 -17.73 36.02
N PRO A 280 -19.93 -18.56 36.26
CA PRO A 280 -21.25 -18.05 36.66
C PRO A 280 -21.23 -17.34 38.02
N GLY A 281 -22.15 -16.40 38.19
CA GLY A 281 -22.44 -15.74 39.45
C GLY A 281 -23.16 -16.66 40.45
N ALA A 282 -22.94 -16.44 41.74
CA ALA A 282 -23.74 -17.05 42.80
C ALA A 282 -24.99 -16.21 43.10
N GLY A 283 -26.04 -16.84 43.62
CA GLY A 283 -27.22 -16.15 44.10
C GLY A 283 -27.57 -16.54 45.52
N ASP A 284 -28.06 -15.59 46.31
CA ASP A 284 -28.57 -15.78 47.67
C ASP A 284 -30.06 -15.47 47.71
N VAL A 285 -30.79 -16.21 48.54
CA VAL A 285 -32.23 -16.00 48.76
C VAL A 285 -32.52 -15.92 50.25
N TYR A 286 -33.37 -14.98 50.64
CA TYR A 286 -33.81 -14.76 52.01
C TYR A 286 -35.34 -14.73 52.06
N LEU A 287 -35.90 -15.41 53.05
CA LEU A 287 -37.31 -15.37 53.43
C LEU A 287 -37.41 -14.68 54.78
N GLY A 288 -38.25 -13.65 54.91
CA GLY A 288 -38.35 -12.88 56.15
C GLY A 288 -38.55 -11.41 55.83
N ARG A 289 -38.02 -10.51 56.67
CA ARG A 289 -38.05 -9.07 56.44
C ARG A 289 -36.67 -8.48 56.57
N ILE A 290 -36.21 -7.78 55.53
CA ILE A 290 -34.99 -6.96 55.54
C ILE A 290 -35.41 -5.50 55.31
N ALA A 291 -34.88 -4.59 56.12
CA ALA A 291 -35.16 -3.16 55.95
C ALA A 291 -34.71 -2.69 54.56
N ASP A 292 -35.55 -1.94 53.85
CA ASP A 292 -35.25 -1.46 52.49
C ASP A 292 -33.94 -0.64 52.43
N SER A 293 -33.63 0.15 53.47
CA SER A 293 -32.38 0.90 53.57
C SER A 293 -31.13 0.03 53.75
N VAL A 294 -31.30 -1.25 54.08
CA VAL A 294 -30.24 -2.25 54.15
C VAL A 294 -30.19 -3.05 52.85
N PHE A 295 -31.34 -3.55 52.40
CA PHE A 295 -31.41 -4.40 51.20
C PHE A 295 -31.05 -3.65 49.92
N PHE A 296 -31.44 -2.37 49.78
CA PHE A 296 -31.15 -1.58 48.59
C PHE A 296 -29.92 -0.66 48.74
N ASP A 297 -29.04 -0.94 49.70
CA ASP A 297 -27.70 -0.35 49.76
C ASP A 297 -26.72 -1.24 48.99
N PRO A 298 -26.32 -0.87 47.76
CA PRO A 298 -25.47 -1.71 46.91
C PRO A 298 -24.06 -1.92 47.50
N ASN A 299 -23.62 -1.07 48.42
CA ASN A 299 -22.28 -1.14 49.02
C ASN A 299 -22.23 -2.00 50.29
N ARG A 300 -23.39 -2.51 50.75
CA ARG A 300 -23.49 -3.29 51.98
C ARG A 300 -23.77 -4.76 51.67
N ALA A 301 -22.99 -5.65 52.30
CA ALA A 301 -23.28 -7.08 52.33
C ALA A 301 -24.39 -7.37 53.35
N ILE A 302 -25.26 -8.34 53.06
CA ILE A 302 -26.36 -8.74 53.94
C ILE A 302 -25.86 -9.78 54.95
N ASP A 303 -26.01 -9.48 56.23
CA ASP A 303 -25.79 -10.45 57.31
C ASP A 303 -27.14 -10.98 57.82
N PRO A 304 -27.52 -12.24 57.53
CA PRO A 304 -28.80 -12.78 57.94
C PRO A 304 -28.95 -12.87 59.47
N ALA A 305 -27.86 -12.85 60.25
CA ALA A 305 -27.96 -12.87 61.70
C ALA A 305 -28.47 -11.55 62.29
N THR A 306 -28.19 -10.42 61.63
CA THR A 306 -28.53 -9.07 62.12
C THR A 306 -29.56 -8.34 61.27
N ASP A 307 -29.63 -8.67 59.98
CA ASP A 307 -30.39 -7.89 58.99
C ASP A 307 -31.72 -8.56 58.61
N LEU A 308 -31.87 -9.87 58.89
CA LEU A 308 -33.07 -10.64 58.58
C LEU A 308 -33.94 -10.84 59.83
N ASP A 309 -35.07 -10.15 59.86
CA ASP A 309 -36.12 -10.32 60.86
C ASP A 309 -37.22 -11.28 60.35
N TYR A 310 -38.08 -11.73 61.26
CA TYR A 310 -39.24 -12.55 60.92
C TYR A 310 -40.30 -11.72 60.16
N SER A 311 -40.94 -12.35 59.18
CA SER A 311 -42.13 -11.81 58.50
C SER A 311 -43.31 -12.75 58.65
N VAL A 312 -44.52 -12.19 58.65
CA VAL A 312 -45.76 -12.99 58.65
C VAL A 312 -45.85 -13.73 57.33
N ILE A 313 -46.00 -15.06 57.37
CA ILE A 313 -46.20 -15.91 56.19
C ILE A 313 -47.61 -16.53 56.13
N GLY A 314 -48.31 -16.55 57.25
CA GLY A 314 -49.59 -17.22 57.38
C GLY A 314 -50.25 -16.98 58.73
N SER A 315 -51.33 -17.72 58.99
CA SER A 315 -52.02 -17.67 60.27
C SER A 315 -52.40 -19.07 60.74
N VAL A 316 -52.56 -19.22 62.05
CA VAL A 316 -53.09 -20.42 62.67
C VAL A 316 -54.19 -20.04 63.64
N ASP A 317 -55.33 -20.71 63.54
CA ASP A 317 -56.40 -20.64 64.52
C ASP A 317 -56.51 -21.97 65.27
N MET A 318 -56.51 -21.86 66.59
CA MET A 318 -56.78 -22.96 67.49
C MET A 318 -57.94 -22.59 68.40
N ASN A 319 -59.07 -23.28 68.21
CA ASN A 319 -60.27 -23.10 69.03
C ASN A 319 -60.71 -21.62 69.16
N GLY A 320 -60.57 -20.82 68.10
CA GLY A 320 -60.96 -19.40 68.06
C GLY A 320 -59.90 -18.42 68.59
N THR A 321 -58.68 -18.88 68.87
CA THR A 321 -57.52 -18.01 69.13
C THR A 321 -56.59 -18.02 67.92
N THR A 322 -56.42 -16.86 67.29
CA THR A 322 -55.61 -16.71 66.08
C THR A 322 -54.22 -16.13 66.42
N ALA A 323 -53.17 -16.72 65.85
CA ALA A 323 -51.81 -16.19 65.85
C ALA A 323 -51.23 -16.14 64.44
N ASN A 324 -50.35 -15.19 64.18
CA ASN A 324 -49.59 -15.15 62.94
C ASN A 324 -48.49 -16.21 62.98
N ILE A 325 -48.33 -16.93 61.88
CA ILE A 325 -47.15 -17.75 61.63
C ILE A 325 -46.12 -16.79 61.03
N GLU A 326 -45.04 -16.54 61.77
CA GLU A 326 -43.93 -15.72 61.29
C GLU A 326 -42.71 -16.60 61.01
N ALA A 327 -42.02 -16.32 59.91
CA ALA A 327 -40.86 -17.10 59.47
C ALA A 327 -39.67 -16.20 59.13
N ARG A 328 -38.47 -16.78 59.30
CA ARG A 328 -37.26 -16.31 58.65
C ARG A 328 -36.44 -17.51 58.16
N SER A 329 -35.76 -17.36 57.03
CA SER A 329 -34.84 -18.36 56.49
C SER A 329 -33.90 -17.71 55.48
N TYR A 330 -32.76 -18.34 55.20
CA TYR A 330 -31.87 -17.91 54.14
C TYR A 330 -31.16 -19.11 53.51
N ALA A 331 -30.81 -18.96 52.24
CA ALA A 331 -29.99 -19.90 51.50
C ALA A 331 -28.93 -19.11 50.72
N ARG A 332 -27.68 -19.55 50.84
CA ARG A 332 -26.56 -18.96 50.07
C ARG A 332 -26.14 -19.92 48.99
N GLY A 333 -26.07 -19.43 47.76
CA GLY A 333 -25.60 -20.21 46.62
C GLY A 333 -24.08 -20.29 46.63
N GLU A 334 -23.53 -21.46 46.32
CA GLU A 334 -22.09 -21.58 46.05
C GLU A 334 -21.78 -21.08 44.64
N LYS A 335 -20.64 -20.38 44.47
CA LYS A 335 -20.18 -19.96 43.14
C LYS A 335 -19.80 -21.21 42.34
N PRO A 336 -20.45 -21.49 41.20
CA PRO A 336 -20.12 -22.67 40.40
C PRO A 336 -18.67 -22.61 39.88
N ALA A 337 -18.08 -23.77 39.61
CA ALA A 337 -16.79 -23.83 38.97
C ALA A 337 -16.83 -23.18 37.57
N GLY A 338 -15.81 -22.40 37.25
CA GLY A 338 -15.66 -21.82 35.91
C GLY A 338 -15.31 -22.89 34.86
N GLY A 339 -15.50 -22.55 33.59
CA GLY A 339 -15.26 -23.42 32.44
C GLY A 339 -14.66 -22.66 31.26
N THR A 340 -14.18 -23.42 30.27
CA THR A 340 -13.72 -22.89 28.99
C THR A 340 -14.78 -23.15 27.92
N LEU A 341 -15.16 -22.10 27.21
CA LEU A 341 -16.08 -22.11 26.08
C LEU A 341 -15.30 -21.92 24.78
N TYR A 342 -15.64 -22.70 23.76
CA TYR A 342 -15.00 -22.66 22.45
C TYR A 342 -16.03 -22.32 21.40
N PHE A 343 -15.86 -21.18 20.73
CA PHE A 343 -16.74 -20.69 19.70
C PHE A 343 -16.09 -20.83 18.33
N THR A 344 -16.88 -21.21 17.34
CA THR A 344 -16.47 -21.29 15.94
C THR A 344 -17.62 -20.75 15.12
N GLY A 345 -17.41 -19.59 14.49
CA GLY A 345 -18.46 -18.88 13.75
C GLY A 345 -19.20 -19.75 12.73
N PRO A 346 -20.36 -19.29 12.23
CA PRO A 346 -20.76 -17.89 12.11
C PRO A 346 -21.25 -17.25 13.41
N TYR A 347 -20.99 -15.96 13.56
CA TYR A 347 -21.46 -15.14 14.67
C TYR A 347 -22.75 -14.40 14.30
N PRO A 348 -23.65 -14.12 15.26
CA PRO A 348 -23.50 -14.36 16.70
C PRO A 348 -23.69 -15.82 17.11
N GLU A 349 -22.86 -16.33 18.03
CA GLU A 349 -22.96 -17.67 18.62
C GLU A 349 -23.05 -17.56 20.15
N THR A 350 -24.01 -18.27 20.77
CA THR A 350 -24.24 -18.26 22.23
C THR A 350 -23.98 -19.65 22.82
N GLN A 351 -23.24 -19.72 23.93
CA GLN A 351 -23.08 -20.93 24.73
C GLN A 351 -23.36 -20.65 26.21
N THR A 352 -23.89 -21.64 26.91
CA THR A 352 -24.29 -21.54 28.32
C THR A 352 -23.42 -22.45 29.19
N LEU A 353 -23.05 -21.95 30.36
CA LEU A 353 -22.29 -22.66 31.39
C LEU A 353 -23.08 -22.66 32.71
N GLY A 354 -23.20 -23.82 33.35
CA GLY A 354 -23.95 -23.98 34.60
C GLY A 354 -25.38 -24.47 34.39
N SER A 355 -26.21 -24.38 35.43
CA SER A 355 -27.62 -24.81 35.38
C SER A 355 -28.45 -24.05 36.41
N SER A 356 -29.36 -23.20 35.92
CA SER A 356 -30.22 -22.39 36.80
C SER A 356 -31.22 -23.19 37.60
N SER A 357 -31.78 -24.25 37.01
CA SER A 357 -32.72 -25.15 37.70
C SER A 357 -32.07 -25.92 38.85
N ALA A 358 -30.82 -26.37 38.68
CA ALA A 358 -30.08 -27.05 39.75
C ALA A 358 -29.75 -26.09 40.91
N ALA A 359 -29.30 -24.87 40.59
CA ALA A 359 -28.99 -23.85 41.60
C ALA A 359 -30.26 -23.38 42.33
N GLY A 360 -31.36 -23.12 41.61
CA GLY A 360 -32.65 -22.75 42.19
C GLY A 360 -33.21 -23.82 43.13
N SER A 361 -33.12 -25.10 42.75
CA SER A 361 -33.55 -26.22 43.59
C SER A 361 -32.71 -26.33 44.88
N ALA A 362 -31.39 -26.11 44.79
CA ALA A 362 -30.50 -26.11 45.94
C ALA A 362 -30.79 -24.94 46.90
N LEU A 363 -31.09 -23.76 46.37
CA LEU A 363 -31.50 -22.60 47.15
C LEU A 363 -32.85 -22.83 47.86
N ALA A 364 -33.83 -23.43 47.17
CA ALA A 364 -35.10 -23.80 47.77
C ALA A 364 -34.92 -24.82 48.92
N ALA A 365 -34.06 -25.83 48.73
CA ALA A 365 -33.73 -26.79 49.78
C ALA A 365 -33.07 -26.11 51.00
N GLY A 366 -32.13 -25.19 50.76
CA GLY A 366 -31.49 -24.41 51.81
C GLY A 366 -32.46 -23.54 52.60
N LEU A 367 -33.49 -22.98 51.95
CA LEU A 367 -34.54 -22.23 52.65
C LEU A 367 -35.37 -23.12 53.57
N VAL A 368 -35.63 -24.36 53.18
CA VAL A 368 -36.35 -25.33 54.03
C VAL A 368 -35.47 -25.79 55.20
N GLU A 369 -34.18 -26.03 54.95
CA GLU A 369 -33.21 -26.47 55.96
C GLU A 369 -32.99 -25.43 57.06
N ASN A 370 -32.88 -24.14 56.68
CA ASN A 370 -32.61 -23.04 57.61
C ASN A 370 -33.89 -22.34 58.11
N LEU A 371 -35.06 -22.95 57.94
CA LEU A 371 -36.33 -22.35 58.30
C LEU A 371 -36.49 -22.22 59.82
N GLU A 372 -36.73 -21.01 60.30
CA GLU A 372 -37.08 -20.74 61.69
C GLU A 372 -38.50 -20.14 61.76
N LEU A 373 -39.33 -20.69 62.65
CA LEU A 373 -40.71 -20.24 62.87
C LEU A 373 -40.95 -19.69 64.27
N ARG A 374 -41.87 -18.74 64.37
CA ARG A 374 -42.46 -18.30 65.65
C ARG A 374 -43.93 -17.93 65.48
N LEU A 375 -44.66 -17.87 66.60
CA LEU A 375 -46.04 -17.41 66.65
C LEU A 375 -46.12 -16.00 67.26
N ASN A 376 -46.93 -15.14 66.67
CA ASN A 376 -47.14 -13.79 67.17
C ASN A 376 -48.64 -13.37 67.11
N PRO A 377 -49.29 -13.09 68.27
CA PRO A 377 -48.76 -13.26 69.62
C PRO A 377 -48.52 -14.74 69.97
N SER A 378 -47.66 -15.01 70.95
CA SER A 378 -47.44 -16.36 71.51
C SER A 378 -48.75 -16.92 72.09
N LEU A 379 -49.01 -18.22 71.87
CA LEU A 379 -50.14 -18.96 72.46
C LEU A 379 -49.76 -19.62 73.81
N GLY A 380 -48.60 -19.25 74.38
CA GLY A 380 -48.11 -19.77 75.66
C GLY A 380 -47.65 -21.23 75.54
N ALA A 381 -48.08 -22.09 76.46
CA ALA A 381 -47.67 -23.50 76.49
C ALA A 381 -48.12 -24.31 75.25
N MET A 382 -49.01 -23.76 74.42
CA MET A 382 -49.42 -24.40 73.16
C MET A 382 -48.36 -24.26 72.06
N ASP A 383 -47.46 -23.28 72.16
CA ASP A 383 -46.37 -23.08 71.21
C ASP A 383 -45.46 -24.32 71.14
N ASP A 384 -45.16 -24.94 72.29
CA ASP A 384 -44.32 -26.15 72.40
C ASP A 384 -44.92 -27.37 71.67
N VAL A 385 -46.25 -27.40 71.52
CA VAL A 385 -46.97 -28.47 70.81
C VAL A 385 -47.14 -28.13 69.33
N LEU A 386 -47.41 -26.87 69.03
CA LEU A 386 -47.81 -26.43 67.69
C LEU A 386 -46.60 -26.13 66.79
N LEU A 387 -45.52 -25.56 67.32
CA LEU A 387 -44.35 -25.17 66.53
C LEU A 387 -43.68 -26.35 65.81
N PRO A 388 -43.47 -27.54 66.41
CA PRO A 388 -42.90 -28.67 65.67
C PRO A 388 -43.80 -29.18 64.53
N ALA A 389 -45.13 -29.18 64.75
CA ALA A 389 -46.09 -29.57 63.74
C ALA A 389 -46.17 -28.55 62.60
N LEU A 390 -46.18 -27.25 62.94
CA LEU A 390 -46.09 -26.16 61.99
C LEU A 390 -44.77 -26.17 61.22
N GLN A 391 -43.65 -26.44 61.88
CA GLN A 391 -42.34 -26.56 61.23
C GLN A 391 -42.39 -27.61 60.12
N THR A 392 -42.93 -28.79 60.42
CA THR A 392 -43.07 -29.87 59.43
C THR A 392 -44.00 -29.47 58.29
N ALA A 393 -45.21 -28.99 58.62
CA ALA A 393 -46.22 -28.61 57.62
C ALA A 393 -45.77 -27.46 56.71
N VAL A 394 -45.12 -26.43 57.28
CA VAL A 394 -44.58 -25.30 56.54
C VAL A 394 -43.41 -25.75 55.68
N SER A 395 -42.47 -26.55 56.19
CA SER A 395 -41.37 -27.09 55.38
C SER A 395 -41.86 -27.91 54.17
N ASP A 396 -42.87 -28.77 54.37
CA ASP A 396 -43.44 -29.61 53.30
C ASP A 396 -44.15 -28.80 52.22
N THR A 397 -44.77 -27.68 52.59
CA THR A 397 -45.47 -26.79 51.65
C THR A 397 -44.51 -25.78 51.01
N LEU A 398 -43.54 -25.27 51.79
CA LEU A 398 -42.57 -24.26 51.35
C LEU A 398 -41.57 -24.83 50.34
N GLY A 399 -41.14 -26.09 50.44
CA GLY A 399 -40.15 -26.66 49.53
C GLY A 399 -40.56 -26.62 48.05
N PRO A 400 -41.70 -27.23 47.67
CA PRO A 400 -42.20 -27.16 46.29
C PRO A 400 -42.54 -25.74 45.86
N LEU A 401 -43.12 -24.93 46.75
CA LEU A 401 -43.48 -23.54 46.47
C LEU A 401 -42.24 -22.67 46.20
N ALA A 402 -41.20 -22.78 47.04
CA ALA A 402 -39.95 -22.07 46.86
C ALA A 402 -39.22 -22.50 45.59
N THR A 403 -39.25 -23.79 45.26
CA THR A 403 -38.69 -24.29 43.99
C THR A 403 -39.42 -23.67 42.80
N GLN A 404 -40.76 -23.66 42.82
CA GLN A 404 -41.57 -23.06 41.77
C GLN A 404 -41.33 -21.54 41.67
N LEU A 405 -41.30 -20.81 42.79
CA LEU A 405 -41.05 -19.38 42.80
C LEU A 405 -39.63 -19.04 42.29
N LEU A 406 -38.61 -19.81 42.65
CA LEU A 406 -37.24 -19.52 42.21
C LEU A 406 -37.02 -19.86 40.74
N ILE A 407 -37.56 -20.98 40.25
CA ILE A 407 -37.30 -21.47 38.89
C ILE A 407 -38.30 -20.89 37.87
N ASP A 408 -39.59 -20.82 38.19
CA ASP A 408 -40.62 -20.44 37.22
C ASP A 408 -40.99 -18.95 37.29
N LEU A 409 -40.57 -18.24 38.34
CA LEU A 409 -40.83 -16.80 38.50
C LEU A 409 -39.53 -15.97 38.56
N VAL A 410 -38.62 -16.25 39.49
CA VAL A 410 -37.42 -15.41 39.67
C VAL A 410 -36.43 -15.57 38.51
N ASP A 411 -36.11 -16.80 38.09
CA ASP A 411 -35.17 -17.02 36.98
C ASP A 411 -35.65 -16.34 35.68
N PRO A 412 -36.93 -16.44 35.25
CA PRO A 412 -37.44 -15.71 34.08
C PRO A 412 -37.47 -14.18 34.23
N MET A 413 -37.55 -13.65 35.46
CA MET A 413 -37.45 -12.21 35.71
C MET A 413 -36.03 -11.67 35.55
N LEU A 414 -35.02 -12.49 35.87
CA LEU A 414 -33.60 -12.12 35.81
C LEU A 414 -32.96 -12.44 34.45
N GLU A 415 -33.42 -13.51 33.80
CA GLU A 415 -32.87 -14.03 32.55
C GLU A 415 -32.65 -12.93 31.49
N PRO A 416 -33.63 -12.08 31.14
CA PRO A 416 -33.46 -11.06 30.10
C PRO A 416 -32.38 -10.02 30.40
N PHE A 417 -31.96 -9.89 31.65
CA PHE A 417 -30.93 -8.94 32.09
C PHE A 417 -29.52 -9.54 32.08
N GLY A 418 -29.35 -10.77 31.62
CA GLY A 418 -28.05 -11.44 31.63
C GLY A 418 -27.79 -12.29 32.86
N ILE A 419 -28.79 -12.48 33.72
CA ILE A 419 -28.59 -12.95 35.09
C ILE A 419 -29.42 -14.19 35.35
N ARG A 420 -28.80 -15.24 35.86
CA ARG A 420 -29.44 -16.50 36.27
C ARG A 420 -28.74 -17.09 37.47
N PHE A 421 -29.40 -17.97 38.20
CA PHE A 421 -28.80 -18.64 39.37
C PHE A 421 -27.70 -19.61 38.96
N GLY A 422 -26.43 -19.34 39.25
CA GLY A 422 -25.37 -20.30 38.97
C GLY A 422 -25.23 -20.71 37.50
N GLU A 423 -25.71 -19.87 36.59
CA GLU A 423 -25.68 -20.07 35.14
C GLU A 423 -25.27 -18.78 34.44
N MET A 424 -24.47 -18.90 33.38
CA MET A 424 -24.04 -17.79 32.55
C MET A 424 -24.18 -18.16 31.08
N SER A 425 -24.77 -17.27 30.29
CA SER A 425 -24.74 -17.34 28.83
C SER A 425 -23.74 -16.33 28.29
N VAL A 426 -22.89 -16.77 27.37
CA VAL A 426 -21.88 -15.96 26.71
C VAL A 426 -22.17 -15.98 25.22
N THR A 427 -22.22 -14.79 24.62
CA THR A 427 -22.41 -14.63 23.17
C THR A 427 -21.17 -13.97 22.57
N VAL A 428 -20.62 -14.61 21.54
CA VAL A 428 -19.61 -13.97 20.66
C VAL A 428 -20.37 -13.38 19.47
N ASN A 429 -20.34 -12.06 19.35
CA ASN A 429 -21.08 -11.30 18.35
C ASN A 429 -20.29 -11.07 17.05
N GLY A 430 -18.97 -11.22 17.11
CA GLY A 430 -18.10 -11.05 15.96
C GLY A 430 -16.63 -11.05 16.34
N THR A 431 -15.76 -11.08 15.34
CA THR A 431 -14.31 -10.91 15.49
C THR A 431 -13.84 -9.71 14.70
N SER A 432 -12.88 -9.00 15.25
CA SER A 432 -12.16 -7.93 14.56
C SER A 432 -10.75 -8.37 14.24
N ARG A 433 -10.22 -7.84 13.13
CA ARG A 433 -8.82 -7.98 12.75
C ARG A 433 -8.30 -6.65 12.27
N SER A 434 -7.09 -6.31 12.71
CA SER A 434 -6.41 -5.13 12.24
C SER A 434 -4.90 -5.37 12.14
N CYS A 435 -4.29 -4.83 11.08
CA CYS A 435 -2.88 -5.06 10.75
C CYS A 435 -2.15 -3.70 10.64
N GLY A 436 -0.83 -3.69 10.78
CA GLY A 436 -0.02 -2.50 10.59
C GLY A 436 0.31 -2.22 9.12
N ILE A 437 0.37 -0.93 8.76
CA ILE A 437 1.09 -0.46 7.56
C ILE A 437 2.34 0.28 8.02
N SER A 438 3.50 0.02 7.42
CA SER A 438 4.73 0.74 7.73
C SER A 438 5.58 1.07 6.51
N GLY A 439 6.36 2.12 6.62
CA GLY A 439 7.28 2.57 5.60
C GLY A 439 8.26 3.61 6.12
N SER A 440 8.97 4.27 5.21
CA SER A 440 9.88 5.35 5.55
C SER A 440 9.83 6.48 4.52
N VAL A 441 9.91 7.73 4.98
CA VAL A 441 10.21 8.91 4.18
C VAL A 441 11.70 9.20 4.32
N TYR A 442 12.49 8.91 3.28
CA TYR A 442 13.95 8.87 3.39
C TYR A 442 14.65 9.75 2.33
N ASP A 443 15.88 10.16 2.64
CA ASP A 443 16.75 10.90 1.72
C ASP A 443 17.45 9.92 0.77
N ASP A 444 16.95 9.85 -0.46
CA ASP A 444 17.47 9.02 -1.55
C ASP A 444 18.59 9.77 -2.26
N ALA A 445 19.73 9.88 -1.58
CA ALA A 445 20.89 10.64 -2.05
C ALA A 445 21.56 10.02 -3.29
N ASN A 446 21.31 8.73 -3.56
CA ASN A 446 21.83 8.05 -4.74
C ASN A 446 20.81 7.98 -5.89
N HIS A 447 19.58 8.45 -5.66
CA HIS A 447 18.47 8.53 -6.60
C HIS A 447 18.05 7.17 -7.17
N SER A 448 18.25 6.09 -6.41
CA SER A 448 17.97 4.72 -6.84
C SER A 448 16.48 4.37 -6.84
N ALA A 449 15.64 5.22 -6.21
CA ALA A 449 14.24 4.93 -5.91
C ALA A 449 14.06 3.64 -5.10
N GLN A 450 15.07 3.23 -4.33
CA GLN A 450 15.04 2.11 -3.41
C GLN A 450 15.66 2.52 -2.08
N ARG A 451 15.10 2.03 -0.97
CA ARG A 451 15.66 2.34 0.35
C ARG A 451 16.83 1.42 0.67
N ASP A 452 18.03 1.98 0.66
CA ASP A 452 19.28 1.29 0.92
C ASP A 452 19.67 1.28 2.41
N GLY A 453 20.58 0.37 2.76
CA GLY A 453 21.14 0.28 4.10
C GLY A 453 22.01 1.49 4.44
N GLY A 454 21.48 2.42 5.23
CA GLY A 454 22.22 3.61 5.71
C GLY A 454 21.54 4.95 5.39
N GLU A 455 20.47 4.94 4.60
CA GLU A 455 19.69 6.15 4.31
C GLU A 455 18.88 6.59 5.53
N ALA A 456 18.99 7.88 5.84
CA ALA A 456 18.34 8.51 6.96
C ALA A 456 16.97 9.09 6.54
N GLY A 457 16.20 9.51 7.54
CA GLY A 457 15.08 10.41 7.30
C GLY A 457 15.55 11.76 6.75
N ILE A 458 14.64 12.48 6.11
CA ILE A 458 14.94 13.74 5.41
C ILE A 458 15.19 14.95 6.35
N GLY A 459 15.25 14.75 7.67
CA GLY A 459 15.56 15.79 8.67
C GLY A 459 14.48 16.86 8.87
N VAL A 460 13.35 16.77 8.17
CA VAL A 460 12.21 17.71 8.27
C VAL A 460 10.92 16.97 8.58
N ALA A 461 10.00 17.63 9.28
CA ALA A 461 8.71 17.06 9.64
C ALA A 461 7.86 16.82 8.38
N THR A 462 7.41 15.57 8.22
CA THR A 462 6.47 15.15 7.18
C THR A 462 5.44 14.20 7.76
N TRP A 463 4.32 14.09 7.08
CA TRP A 463 3.21 13.22 7.48
C TRP A 463 2.77 12.38 6.30
N VAL A 464 2.56 11.10 6.56
CA VAL A 464 1.89 10.19 5.63
C VAL A 464 0.46 10.06 6.09
N LYS A 465 -0.48 10.13 5.14
CA LYS A 465 -1.92 10.03 5.40
C LYS A 465 -2.45 8.78 4.73
N LEU A 466 -3.23 7.99 5.47
CA LEU A 466 -3.91 6.81 4.99
C LEU A 466 -5.33 7.20 4.57
N LEU A 467 -5.64 7.09 3.28
CA LEU A 467 -6.93 7.46 2.73
C LEU A 467 -7.72 6.23 2.30
N ARG A 468 -9.03 6.25 2.50
CA ARG A 468 -9.98 5.28 1.96
C ARG A 468 -11.14 6.05 1.32
N ASN A 469 -11.50 5.68 0.08
CA ASN A 469 -12.58 6.34 -0.67
C ASN A 469 -12.47 7.89 -0.74
N GLY A 470 -11.24 8.42 -0.71
CA GLY A 470 -10.97 9.85 -0.75
C GLY A 470 -11.00 10.58 0.60
N SER A 471 -11.32 9.91 1.70
CA SER A 471 -11.28 10.47 3.06
C SER A 471 -10.05 9.98 3.84
N VAL A 472 -9.48 10.84 4.67
CA VAL A 472 -8.34 10.49 5.53
C VAL A 472 -8.83 9.71 6.75
N GLU A 473 -8.34 8.48 6.91
CA GLU A 473 -8.65 7.59 8.04
C GLU A 473 -7.64 7.78 9.18
N GLN A 474 -6.36 7.88 8.83
CA GLN A 474 -5.28 8.05 9.80
C GLN A 474 -4.18 8.97 9.26
N VAL A 475 -3.47 9.61 10.17
CA VAL A 475 -2.28 10.45 9.87
C VAL A 475 -1.12 9.96 10.73
N ALA A 476 0.01 9.66 10.09
CA ALA A 476 1.24 9.22 10.74
C ALA A 476 2.36 10.24 10.48
N ALA A 477 3.03 10.70 11.53
CA ALA A 477 4.25 11.49 11.38
C ALA A 477 5.40 10.58 10.97
N ALA A 478 6.21 11.01 9.99
CA ALA A 478 7.47 10.37 9.69
C ALA A 478 8.57 10.93 10.60
N ASP A 479 9.30 10.03 11.26
CA ASP A 479 10.41 10.41 12.13
C ASP A 479 11.50 11.15 11.33
N PRO A 480 11.91 12.38 11.70
CA PRO A 480 12.86 13.15 10.90
C PRO A 480 14.25 12.50 10.75
N GLY A 481 14.67 11.67 11.72
CA GLY A 481 16.01 11.07 11.72
C GLY A 481 16.09 9.74 10.98
N SER A 482 15.09 8.88 11.13
CA SER A 482 15.03 7.54 10.53
C SER A 482 14.12 7.45 9.30
N GLY A 483 13.20 8.41 9.16
CA GLY A 483 12.15 8.42 8.15
C GLY A 483 10.94 7.55 8.49
N ALA A 484 11.01 6.75 9.55
CA ALA A 484 10.03 5.71 9.83
C ALA A 484 8.65 6.30 10.15
N TYR A 485 7.60 5.68 9.60
CA TYR A 485 6.21 5.92 9.96
C TYR A 485 5.43 4.61 10.00
N SER A 486 4.33 4.59 10.74
CA SER A 486 3.44 3.43 10.82
C SER A 486 2.00 3.83 11.09
N PHE A 487 1.07 3.12 10.45
CA PHE A 487 -0.34 3.10 10.80
C PHE A 487 -0.61 1.82 11.58
N ALA A 488 -1.17 1.95 12.77
CA ALA A 488 -1.59 0.81 13.57
C ALA A 488 -3.05 0.50 13.26
N ALA A 489 -3.40 -0.77 13.45
CA ALA A 489 -4.78 -1.21 13.46
C ALA A 489 -5.58 -0.78 12.21
N VAL A 490 -5.05 -1.09 11.02
CA VAL A 490 -5.71 -0.85 9.73
C VAL A 490 -6.53 -2.08 9.35
N ALA A 491 -7.80 -1.88 8.99
CA ALA A 491 -8.69 -2.96 8.55
C ALA A 491 -8.35 -3.42 7.12
N PRO A 492 -8.71 -4.66 6.72
CA PRO A 492 -8.53 -5.10 5.34
C PRO A 492 -9.38 -4.29 4.35
N ALA A 493 -8.74 -3.58 3.41
CA ALA A 493 -9.35 -2.80 2.34
C ALA A 493 -8.29 -2.24 1.37
N ALA A 494 -8.72 -1.60 0.28
CA ALA A 494 -7.84 -0.78 -0.54
C ALA A 494 -7.71 0.64 0.05
N TYR A 495 -6.48 1.14 0.07
CA TYR A 495 -6.09 2.44 0.61
C TYR A 495 -5.15 3.19 -0.33
N THR A 496 -5.09 4.50 -0.16
CA THR A 496 -4.07 5.36 -0.76
C THR A 496 -3.24 6.02 0.33
N LEU A 497 -1.92 5.90 0.27
CA LEU A 497 -1.01 6.66 1.11
C LEU A 497 -0.64 7.96 0.41
N VAL A 498 -0.72 9.07 1.13
CA VAL A 498 -0.39 10.41 0.63
C VAL A 498 0.68 11.03 1.52
N LEU A 499 1.83 11.36 0.94
CA LEU A 499 2.85 12.14 1.63
C LEU A 499 2.49 13.64 1.59
N GLY A 500 2.61 14.32 2.73
CA GLY A 500 2.39 15.75 2.86
C GLY A 500 3.23 16.41 3.95
N THR A 501 3.09 17.73 4.05
CA THR A 501 3.87 18.58 4.98
C THR A 501 3.03 19.14 6.12
N GLU A 502 1.79 18.68 6.30
CA GLU A 502 0.88 19.15 7.34
C GLU A 502 0.20 17.98 8.06
N ASN A 503 -0.01 18.16 9.36
CA ASN A 503 -0.78 17.28 10.21
C ASN A 503 -2.28 17.61 10.13
N GLY A 504 -2.92 17.28 9.00
CA GLY A 504 -4.34 17.57 8.76
C GLY A 504 -5.13 16.32 8.36
N SER A 505 -6.29 16.10 8.99
CA SER A 505 -7.22 15.00 8.71
C SER A 505 -8.16 15.26 7.53
N THR A 506 -8.05 16.40 6.84
CA THR A 506 -8.86 16.74 5.67
C THR A 506 -8.02 17.08 4.43
N ASP A 507 -6.71 17.26 4.61
CA ASP A 507 -5.80 17.60 3.52
C ASP A 507 -5.37 16.34 2.78
N THR A 508 -5.91 16.13 1.59
CA THR A 508 -5.59 15.00 0.71
C THR A 508 -4.55 15.34 -0.36
N THR A 509 -3.93 16.52 -0.30
CA THR A 509 -3.05 17.00 -1.38
C THR A 509 -1.63 16.44 -1.24
N PRO A 510 -1.15 15.63 -2.20
CA PRO A 510 0.22 15.11 -2.20
C PRO A 510 1.23 16.24 -2.39
N ARG A 511 2.26 16.31 -1.54
CA ARG A 511 3.38 17.26 -1.69
C ARG A 511 4.61 16.87 -0.88
N ALA A 512 5.78 17.17 -1.41
CA ALA A 512 7.05 17.13 -0.68
C ALA A 512 7.39 18.48 -0.01
N PRO A 513 8.30 18.50 0.97
CA PRO A 513 8.86 19.74 1.50
C PRO A 513 9.53 20.60 0.41
N ALA A 514 9.61 21.92 0.62
CA ALA A 514 10.24 22.83 -0.33
C ALA A 514 11.70 22.43 -0.62
N GLY A 515 12.08 22.40 -1.89
CA GLY A 515 13.41 21.99 -2.34
C GLY A 515 13.62 20.49 -2.50
N TRP A 516 12.59 19.66 -2.27
CA TRP A 516 12.64 18.22 -2.44
C TRP A 516 11.80 17.75 -3.63
N ILE A 517 12.25 16.69 -4.30
CA ILE A 517 11.49 15.97 -5.33
C ILE A 517 11.45 14.48 -5.01
N GLY A 518 10.39 13.79 -5.42
CA GLY A 518 10.28 12.34 -5.21
C GLY A 518 11.19 11.53 -6.13
N THR A 519 11.79 10.48 -5.62
CA THR A 519 12.53 9.48 -6.41
C THR A 519 11.74 8.16 -6.42
N GLU A 520 11.33 7.68 -5.24
CA GLU A 520 10.38 6.59 -5.05
C GLU A 520 8.99 7.16 -4.75
N ALA A 521 7.95 6.74 -5.50
CA ALA A 521 6.63 7.39 -5.53
C ALA A 521 6.71 8.89 -5.90
N PRO A 522 7.09 9.21 -7.15
CA PRO A 522 7.43 10.58 -7.59
C PRO A 522 6.26 11.57 -7.59
N ASP A 523 5.02 11.08 -7.50
CA ASP A 523 3.76 11.81 -7.34
C ASP A 523 3.32 11.93 -5.88
N TYR A 524 4.11 11.40 -4.94
CA TYR A 524 3.87 11.40 -3.50
C TYR A 524 2.64 10.58 -3.09
N LEU A 525 2.25 9.60 -3.91
CA LEU A 525 1.12 8.70 -3.70
C LEU A 525 1.56 7.22 -3.71
N ARG A 526 0.86 6.38 -2.96
CA ARG A 526 0.91 4.92 -3.12
C ARG A 526 -0.45 4.29 -2.98
N GLU A 527 -0.73 3.31 -3.80
CA GLU A 527 -1.88 2.42 -3.61
C GLU A 527 -1.45 1.20 -2.79
N VAL A 528 -2.23 0.87 -1.77
CA VAL A 528 -1.97 -0.25 -0.84
C VAL A 528 -3.25 -1.04 -0.67
N VAL A 529 -3.18 -2.36 -0.88
CA VAL A 529 -4.27 -3.27 -0.54
C VAL A 529 -3.89 -3.98 0.75
N MET A 530 -4.70 -3.77 1.79
CA MET A 530 -4.57 -4.44 3.06
C MET A 530 -5.35 -5.73 3.06
N ASP A 531 -4.62 -6.83 3.28
CA ASP A 531 -5.16 -8.18 3.45
C ASP A 531 -4.99 -8.63 4.92
N ALA A 532 -4.80 -9.93 5.11
CA ALA A 532 -4.63 -10.60 6.39
C ALA A 532 -3.24 -10.42 7.04
N GLU A 533 -2.34 -9.60 6.49
CA GLU A 533 -0.95 -9.51 6.96
C GLU A 533 -0.51 -8.05 7.08
N GLU A 534 0.54 -7.82 7.89
CA GLU A 534 1.16 -6.50 7.97
C GLU A 534 1.82 -6.13 6.65
N THR A 535 1.60 -4.89 6.21
CA THR A 535 2.18 -4.36 4.98
C THR A 535 3.32 -3.41 5.31
N SER A 536 4.55 -3.83 5.04
CA SER A 536 5.75 -3.02 5.25
C SER A 536 6.33 -2.47 3.95
N GLY A 537 7.32 -1.58 4.04
CA GLY A 537 8.10 -1.11 2.88
C GLY A 537 7.35 -0.11 1.99
N GLN A 538 6.33 0.56 2.54
CA GLN A 538 5.59 1.59 1.82
C GLN A 538 6.38 2.91 1.82
N ASN A 539 7.48 2.97 1.09
CA ASN A 539 8.47 4.05 1.27
C ASN A 539 8.22 5.27 0.37
N PHE A 540 8.66 6.44 0.79
CA PHE A 540 8.76 7.63 -0.05
C PHE A 540 10.22 8.08 -0.06
N GLY A 541 10.91 7.83 -1.16
CA GLY A 541 12.27 8.30 -1.39
C GLY A 541 12.21 9.71 -1.94
N LEU A 542 12.93 10.64 -1.34
CA LEU A 542 13.01 12.03 -1.78
C LEU A 542 14.47 12.44 -1.97
N TYR A 543 14.70 13.35 -2.91
CA TYR A 543 15.99 13.98 -3.11
C TYR A 543 15.90 15.48 -2.90
N GLN A 544 16.85 16.05 -2.13
CA GLN A 544 16.94 17.49 -1.89
C GLN A 544 17.60 18.21 -3.07
N GLY A 545 16.85 18.40 -4.15
CA GLY A 545 17.35 19.09 -5.32
C GLY A 545 16.36 19.10 -6.47
N SER A 546 16.90 19.11 -7.67
CA SER A 546 16.15 19.17 -8.93
C SER A 546 16.63 18.07 -9.87
N ARG A 547 15.79 17.70 -10.83
CA ARG A 547 16.10 16.69 -11.86
C ARG A 547 15.96 17.32 -13.22
N LEU A 548 16.94 17.14 -14.10
CA LEU A 548 16.89 17.55 -15.50
C LEU A 548 16.87 16.31 -16.39
N ALA A 549 15.87 16.20 -17.25
CA ALA A 549 15.85 15.19 -18.31
C ALA A 549 15.92 15.85 -19.69
N GLY A 550 16.54 15.15 -20.62
CA GLY A 550 16.75 15.64 -21.98
C GLY A 550 17.19 14.52 -22.91
N SER A 551 17.53 14.86 -24.15
CA SER A 551 18.10 13.90 -25.08
C SER A 551 19.16 14.50 -26.01
N VAL A 552 20.03 13.64 -26.53
CA VAL A 552 20.92 13.96 -27.65
C VAL A 552 20.41 13.19 -28.86
N PHE A 553 20.21 13.87 -29.99
CA PHE A 553 19.52 13.30 -31.15
C PHE A 553 20.17 13.69 -32.47
N ARG A 554 19.87 12.92 -33.52
CA ARG A 554 20.35 13.18 -34.87
C ARG A 554 19.50 14.23 -35.56
N ASP A 555 19.95 15.47 -35.58
CA ASP A 555 19.26 16.64 -36.14
C ASP A 555 19.44 16.74 -37.67
N HIS A 556 19.03 15.68 -38.36
CA HIS A 556 19.27 15.48 -39.78
C HIS A 556 18.00 15.64 -40.63
N GLY A 557 16.86 15.92 -40.00
CA GLY A 557 15.57 16.15 -40.66
C GLY A 557 15.06 14.93 -41.41
N ALA A 558 14.96 13.78 -40.72
CA ALA A 558 14.30 12.58 -41.24
C ALA A 558 12.86 12.87 -41.71
N SER A 559 12.34 12.04 -42.63
CA SER A 559 10.96 11.86 -43.16
C SER A 559 9.96 13.03 -43.33
N ALA A 560 10.27 14.26 -42.94
CA ALA A 560 9.65 15.57 -43.24
C ALA A 560 10.18 16.69 -42.30
N GLY A 561 11.01 16.36 -41.30
CA GLY A 561 11.59 17.27 -40.31
C GLY A 561 12.53 18.35 -40.88
N ILE A 562 12.80 19.36 -40.05
CA ILE A 562 13.63 20.50 -40.43
C ILE A 562 15.04 20.22 -39.91
N ALA A 563 15.91 19.69 -40.79
CA ALA A 563 17.30 19.40 -40.46
C ALA A 563 18.03 20.63 -39.88
N ASN A 564 18.91 20.36 -38.91
CA ASN A 564 19.85 21.30 -38.29
C ASN A 564 19.19 22.45 -37.52
N ASN A 565 17.98 22.27 -36.98
CA ASN A 565 17.22 23.31 -36.30
C ASN A 565 17.38 23.32 -34.76
N GLY A 566 18.08 22.33 -34.20
CA GLY A 566 18.29 22.14 -32.76
C GLY A 566 17.05 21.66 -32.00
N ARG A 567 16.00 21.17 -32.69
CA ARG A 567 14.77 20.67 -32.09
C ARG A 567 14.47 19.26 -32.57
N ARG A 568 14.31 18.35 -31.60
CA ARG A 568 14.00 16.96 -31.91
C ARG A 568 12.59 16.81 -32.47
N GLU A 569 12.50 16.19 -33.63
CA GLU A 569 11.24 15.74 -34.22
C GLU A 569 11.05 14.21 -34.09
N ASP A 570 9.80 13.73 -34.18
CA ASP A 570 9.41 12.34 -33.82
C ASP A 570 10.16 11.25 -34.63
N ASP A 571 10.73 11.58 -35.78
CA ASP A 571 11.49 10.68 -36.66
C ASP A 571 13.01 10.82 -36.51
N GLU A 572 13.49 11.70 -35.64
CA GLU A 572 14.91 11.89 -35.37
C GLU A 572 15.40 10.95 -34.25
N PRO A 573 16.28 9.98 -34.58
CA PRO A 573 16.74 8.99 -33.63
C PRO A 573 17.72 9.60 -32.63
N GLY A 574 17.69 9.09 -31.41
CA GLY A 574 18.67 9.44 -30.38
C GLY A 574 20.09 8.98 -30.70
N ILE A 575 21.06 9.62 -30.07
CA ILE A 575 22.47 9.26 -30.12
C ILE A 575 22.87 8.68 -28.76
N ALA A 576 23.16 7.38 -28.74
CA ALA A 576 23.50 6.66 -27.52
C ALA A 576 24.97 6.81 -27.10
N GLY A 577 25.25 6.71 -25.81
CA GLY A 577 26.59 6.71 -25.24
C GLY A 577 27.30 8.07 -25.24
N VAL A 578 26.56 9.14 -25.50
CA VAL A 578 27.07 10.52 -25.43
C VAL A 578 27.17 10.94 -23.98
N THR A 579 28.27 11.58 -23.62
CA THR A 579 28.47 12.09 -22.26
C THR A 579 27.85 13.48 -22.13
N VAL A 580 26.95 13.64 -21.16
CA VAL A 580 26.37 14.94 -20.79
C VAL A 580 26.75 15.26 -19.34
N LYS A 581 27.29 16.45 -19.09
CA LYS A 581 27.79 16.88 -17.77
C LYS A 581 27.05 18.11 -17.28
N ALA A 582 26.61 18.12 -16.02
CA ALA A 582 26.20 19.33 -15.32
C ALA A 582 27.36 19.89 -14.49
N LEU A 583 27.69 21.15 -14.70
CA LEU A 583 28.73 21.90 -13.99
C LEU A 583 28.13 23.12 -13.30
N GLY A 584 28.54 23.39 -12.06
CA GLY A 584 28.19 24.58 -11.31
C GLY A 584 29.12 25.76 -11.57
N SER A 585 29.02 26.79 -10.72
CA SER A 585 29.86 27.98 -10.81
C SER A 585 31.35 27.66 -10.78
N GLY A 586 32.12 28.26 -11.70
CA GLY A 586 33.56 28.00 -11.84
C GLY A 586 33.92 26.62 -12.40
N GLY A 587 32.95 25.86 -12.93
CA GLY A 587 33.18 24.55 -13.56
C GLY A 587 33.23 23.36 -12.59
N ALA A 588 32.70 23.52 -11.37
CA ALA A 588 32.62 22.42 -10.41
C ALA A 588 31.66 21.32 -10.90
N PRO A 589 32.03 20.03 -10.90
CA PRO A 589 31.13 18.97 -11.35
C PRO A 589 29.95 18.83 -10.38
N LEU A 590 28.73 18.78 -10.94
CA LEU A 590 27.50 18.51 -10.19
C LEU A 590 27.02 17.08 -10.45
N ASP A 591 26.89 16.71 -11.73
CA ASP A 591 26.47 15.37 -12.14
C ASP A 591 26.90 15.07 -13.59
N GLN A 592 26.85 13.80 -13.99
CA GLN A 592 27.14 13.34 -15.35
C GLN A 592 26.34 12.09 -15.70
N ALA A 593 25.84 12.02 -16.94
CA ALA A 593 25.18 10.86 -17.49
C ALA A 593 25.75 10.47 -18.86
N LEU A 594 25.56 9.20 -19.21
CA LEU A 594 25.65 8.73 -20.59
C LEU A 594 24.24 8.63 -21.16
N THR A 595 24.05 9.04 -22.41
CA THR A 595 22.77 8.88 -23.08
C THR A 595 22.43 7.40 -23.30
N ASP A 596 21.17 7.05 -23.12
CA ASP A 596 20.65 5.71 -23.39
C ASP A 596 20.49 5.42 -24.89
N ALA A 597 19.91 4.27 -25.24
CA ALA A 597 19.71 3.85 -26.62
C ALA A 597 18.85 4.82 -27.46
N ASP A 598 17.94 5.55 -26.80
CA ASP A 598 17.04 6.53 -27.42
C ASP A 598 17.56 7.97 -27.30
N GLY A 599 18.83 8.11 -26.86
CA GLY A 599 19.51 9.39 -26.67
C GLY A 599 19.17 10.09 -25.37
N GLY A 600 18.33 9.50 -24.51
CA GLY A 600 17.85 10.11 -23.28
C GLY A 600 18.92 10.20 -22.19
N PHE A 601 18.92 11.29 -21.42
CA PHE A 601 19.76 11.44 -20.23
C PHE A 601 18.99 12.05 -19.07
N VAL A 602 19.49 11.81 -17.85
CA VAL A 602 18.97 12.39 -16.60
C VAL A 602 20.14 12.90 -15.77
N LEU A 603 20.04 14.14 -15.28
CA LEU A 603 21.00 14.76 -14.38
C LEU A 603 20.29 15.21 -13.10
N TRP A 604 20.94 15.04 -11.96
CA TRP A 604 20.47 15.44 -10.64
C TRP A 604 21.26 16.63 -10.13
N LEU A 605 20.55 17.71 -9.81
CA LEU A 605 21.14 18.98 -9.41
C LEU A 605 20.88 19.19 -7.92
N PRO A 606 21.90 19.41 -7.08
CA PRO A 606 21.70 19.62 -5.64
C PRO A 606 20.91 20.91 -5.40
N ALA A 607 20.12 20.97 -4.31
CA ALA A 607 19.34 22.17 -3.97
C ALA A 607 20.18 23.45 -3.77
N THR A 608 21.49 23.30 -3.54
CA THR A 608 22.45 24.40 -3.41
C THR A 608 23.04 24.86 -4.75
N ALA A 609 22.67 24.24 -5.87
CA ALA A 609 23.18 24.62 -7.18
C ALA A 609 22.78 26.07 -7.54
N GLY A 610 23.78 26.89 -7.87
CA GLY A 610 23.59 28.20 -8.49
C GLY A 610 23.41 28.06 -9.99
N GLU A 611 23.99 28.97 -10.80
CA GLU A 611 24.00 28.81 -12.26
C GLU A 611 24.65 27.46 -12.66
N VAL A 612 23.95 26.70 -13.49
CA VAL A 612 24.35 25.40 -14.02
C VAL A 612 24.65 25.54 -15.51
N THR A 613 25.78 24.96 -15.91
CA THR A 613 26.17 24.75 -17.30
C THR A 613 26.06 23.25 -17.61
N VAL A 614 25.16 22.88 -18.50
CA VAL A 614 25.04 21.52 -19.03
C VAL A 614 25.84 21.46 -20.33
N THR A 615 26.80 20.56 -20.41
CA THR A 615 27.71 20.42 -21.56
C THR A 615 27.57 19.03 -22.14
N GLU A 616 27.26 18.95 -23.42
CA GLU A 616 27.41 17.74 -24.22
C GLU A 616 28.88 17.56 -24.64
N ILE A 617 29.37 16.32 -24.64
CA ILE A 617 30.64 15.97 -25.26
C ILE A 617 30.36 15.14 -26.51
N ASN A 618 30.39 15.82 -27.66
CA ASN A 618 30.07 15.24 -28.95
C ASN A 618 31.09 14.16 -29.31
N PRO A 619 30.64 13.05 -29.95
CA PRO A 619 31.55 12.10 -30.56
C PRO A 619 32.45 12.76 -31.62
N ALA A 620 33.65 12.22 -31.84
CA ALA A 620 34.67 12.84 -32.70
C ALA A 620 34.26 13.03 -34.18
N ASP A 621 33.23 12.32 -34.63
CA ASP A 621 32.66 12.37 -35.98
C ASP A 621 31.33 13.13 -36.05
N HIS A 622 30.95 13.86 -35.00
CA HIS A 622 29.70 14.63 -34.93
C HIS A 622 29.96 16.14 -34.82
N VAL A 623 28.96 16.92 -35.20
CA VAL A 623 28.94 18.38 -35.20
C VAL A 623 27.60 18.86 -34.65
N SER A 624 27.64 19.73 -33.63
CA SER A 624 26.45 20.34 -33.06
C SER A 624 25.75 21.25 -34.06
N THR A 625 24.45 21.03 -34.25
CA THR A 625 23.59 21.87 -35.08
C THR A 625 22.84 22.90 -34.23
N GLY A 626 22.46 22.54 -33.00
CA GLY A 626 21.74 23.40 -32.08
C GLY A 626 21.24 22.66 -30.85
N ALA A 627 20.44 23.33 -30.03
CA ALA A 627 19.77 22.73 -28.88
C ALA A 627 18.48 23.48 -28.54
N ASP A 628 17.56 22.79 -27.86
CA ASP A 628 16.39 23.39 -27.22
C ASP A 628 16.57 23.34 -25.69
N ALA A 629 16.33 24.47 -25.03
CA ALA A 629 16.47 24.59 -23.59
C ALA A 629 15.30 23.93 -22.82
N GLY A 630 14.23 23.52 -23.52
CA GLY A 630 13.04 22.95 -22.90
C GLY A 630 12.40 23.90 -21.89
N ASN A 631 11.97 23.35 -20.76
CA ASN A 631 11.36 24.15 -19.69
C ASN A 631 12.38 24.80 -18.73
N THR A 632 13.69 24.71 -19.01
CA THR A 632 14.72 25.33 -18.16
C THR A 632 14.70 26.86 -18.23
N GLY A 633 14.18 27.43 -19.32
CA GLY A 633 14.27 28.86 -19.61
C GLY A 633 15.71 29.36 -19.84
N GLY A 634 16.64 28.42 -20.05
CA GLY A 634 18.06 28.69 -20.24
C GLY A 634 18.43 29.23 -21.62
N SER A 635 19.72 29.50 -21.81
CA SER A 635 20.31 29.89 -23.09
C SER A 635 21.34 28.87 -23.55
N TYR A 636 21.36 28.61 -24.85
CA TYR A 636 22.30 27.69 -25.48
C TYR A 636 23.45 28.44 -26.19
N GLU A 637 24.66 27.91 -26.07
CA GLU A 637 25.87 28.34 -26.77
C GLU A 637 26.48 27.16 -27.54
N ARG A 638 26.36 27.20 -28.88
CA ARG A 638 26.77 26.12 -29.79
C ARG A 638 28.27 25.81 -29.77
N THR A 639 29.14 26.82 -29.65
CA THR A 639 30.60 26.66 -29.78
C THR A 639 31.19 25.63 -28.81
N ASN A 640 30.63 25.55 -27.60
CA ASN A 640 31.06 24.64 -26.55
C ASN A 640 30.00 23.56 -26.26
N ASP A 641 28.95 23.52 -27.06
CA ASP A 641 27.75 22.72 -26.86
C ASP A 641 27.17 22.79 -25.44
N THR A 642 26.88 24.02 -25.00
CA THR A 642 26.48 24.27 -23.59
C THR A 642 25.12 24.95 -23.45
N LEU A 643 24.28 24.40 -22.57
CA LEU A 643 23.05 25.00 -22.08
C LEU A 643 23.27 25.60 -20.68
N ARG A 644 22.93 26.87 -20.47
CA ARG A 644 23.09 27.58 -19.19
C ARG A 644 21.74 28.00 -18.62
N PHE A 645 21.50 27.69 -17.36
CA PHE A 645 20.30 28.13 -16.63
C PHE A 645 20.54 28.15 -15.12
N THR A 646 19.64 28.78 -14.36
CA THR A 646 19.66 28.75 -12.89
C THR A 646 18.49 27.89 -12.41
N PRO A 647 18.73 26.69 -11.83
CA PRO A 647 17.67 25.83 -11.34
C PRO A 647 17.03 26.39 -10.07
N THR A 648 15.71 26.23 -9.96
CA THR A 648 14.96 26.36 -8.72
C THR A 648 14.94 24.99 -8.04
N ALA A 649 15.39 24.89 -6.80
CA ALA A 649 15.37 23.63 -6.04
C ALA A 649 13.95 23.05 -5.94
N GLY A 650 13.81 21.72 -5.98
CA GLY A 650 12.51 21.05 -5.95
C GLY A 650 11.81 21.00 -7.31
N THR A 651 12.53 21.24 -8.43
CA THR A 651 11.93 21.34 -9.77
C THR A 651 12.32 20.15 -10.65
N ARG A 652 11.37 19.67 -11.46
CA ARG A 652 11.64 18.71 -12.54
C ARG A 652 11.71 19.44 -13.88
N TYR A 653 12.90 19.51 -14.43
CA TYR A 653 13.18 20.02 -15.76
C TYR A 653 13.15 18.91 -16.82
N SER A 654 12.71 19.25 -18.01
CA SER A 654 12.55 18.33 -19.14
C SER A 654 12.71 19.05 -20.48
N GLY A 655 13.08 18.30 -21.51
CA GLY A 655 13.19 18.80 -22.89
C GLY A 655 14.46 19.59 -23.16
N ALA A 656 15.53 19.37 -22.38
CA ALA A 656 16.85 19.85 -22.78
C ALA A 656 17.38 18.96 -23.90
N GLU A 657 17.21 19.41 -25.14
CA GLU A 657 17.51 18.64 -26.34
C GLU A 657 18.79 19.17 -26.97
N PHE A 658 19.73 18.28 -27.33
CA PHE A 658 20.94 18.64 -28.07
C PHE A 658 20.96 17.94 -29.44
N GLY A 659 21.06 18.75 -30.49
CA GLY A 659 20.99 18.33 -31.88
C GLY A 659 22.39 18.19 -32.48
N ASP A 660 22.64 17.03 -33.05
CA ASP A 660 23.94 16.62 -33.57
C ASP A 660 23.81 15.95 -34.93
N VAL A 661 24.77 16.15 -35.82
CA VAL A 661 24.85 15.42 -37.10
C VAL A 661 26.24 14.88 -37.34
N LYS A 662 26.34 13.82 -38.15
CA LYS A 662 27.66 13.33 -38.56
C LYS A 662 28.39 14.40 -39.36
N ALA A 663 29.72 14.45 -39.24
CA ALA A 663 30.55 15.31 -40.05
C ALA A 663 30.54 14.81 -41.51
N SER A 664 30.29 15.72 -42.46
CA SER A 664 30.43 15.43 -43.89
C SER A 664 31.89 15.08 -44.25
N GLN A 665 32.09 14.32 -45.33
CA GLN A 665 33.42 13.89 -45.77
C GLN A 665 33.54 13.92 -47.29
N LEU A 666 34.71 14.30 -47.80
CA LEU A 666 35.11 14.07 -49.19
C LEU A 666 36.24 13.03 -49.19
N LEU A 667 36.04 11.91 -49.85
CA LEU A 667 36.88 10.73 -49.81
C LEU A 667 37.60 10.49 -51.15
N HIS A 668 38.68 9.73 -51.04
CA HIS A 668 39.60 9.30 -52.11
C HIS A 668 40.49 10.40 -52.69
N SER A 669 41.73 10.03 -52.96
CA SER A 669 42.72 10.80 -53.70
C SER A 669 43.39 9.86 -54.68
N GLY A 670 43.66 10.32 -55.90
CA GLY A 670 44.18 9.52 -56.99
C GLY A 670 45.55 9.96 -57.49
N GLN A 671 46.26 9.04 -58.14
CA GLN A 671 47.42 9.36 -58.97
C GLN A 671 47.31 8.62 -60.29
N GLY A 672 47.60 9.29 -61.40
CA GLY A 672 47.45 8.72 -62.73
C GLY A 672 48.41 9.29 -63.75
N HIS A 673 48.48 8.62 -64.90
CA HIS A 673 49.31 9.02 -66.03
C HIS A 673 48.44 9.41 -67.22
N ALA A 674 48.85 10.43 -67.95
CA ALA A 674 48.18 10.85 -69.19
C ALA A 674 49.21 10.99 -70.31
N ALA A 675 48.82 10.66 -71.54
CA ALA A 675 49.52 11.13 -72.72
C ALA A 675 49.22 12.63 -72.95
N PRO A 676 50.12 13.41 -73.58
CA PRO A 676 49.82 14.79 -73.97
C PRO A 676 48.53 14.85 -74.81
N GLY A 677 47.57 15.69 -74.41
CA GLY A 677 46.27 15.83 -75.09
C GLY A 677 45.22 14.79 -74.70
N SER A 678 45.45 13.97 -73.67
CA SER A 678 44.49 12.98 -73.17
C SER A 678 43.92 13.36 -71.80
N ALA A 679 42.96 12.58 -71.31
CA ALA A 679 42.34 12.77 -69.99
C ALA A 679 42.57 11.56 -69.07
N VAL A 680 42.59 11.82 -67.76
CA VAL A 680 42.61 10.82 -66.68
C VAL A 680 41.39 11.04 -65.80
N PHE A 681 40.87 9.96 -65.21
CA PHE A 681 39.66 9.98 -64.39
C PHE A 681 40.00 9.55 -62.95
N TYR A 682 39.51 10.29 -61.97
CA TYR A 682 39.67 9.99 -60.55
C TYR A 682 38.29 9.86 -59.89
N PRO A 683 37.95 8.69 -59.33
CA PRO A 683 36.72 8.52 -58.57
C PRO A 683 36.87 9.16 -57.17
N HIS A 684 35.84 9.89 -56.74
CA HIS A 684 35.69 10.44 -55.40
C HIS A 684 34.31 10.13 -54.85
N GLU A 685 34.18 10.25 -53.54
CA GLU A 685 32.90 10.08 -52.85
C GLU A 685 32.70 11.22 -51.86
N PHE A 686 31.58 11.93 -51.96
CA PHE A 686 31.16 12.89 -50.94
C PHE A 686 30.05 12.27 -50.09
N MET A 687 30.30 12.12 -48.80
CA MET A 687 29.34 11.64 -47.80
C MET A 687 28.77 12.84 -47.07
N ALA A 688 27.48 13.13 -47.29
CA ALA A 688 26.78 14.21 -46.60
C ALA A 688 26.39 13.75 -45.19
N GLY A 689 26.79 14.49 -44.16
CA GLY A 689 26.43 14.15 -42.78
C GLY A 689 24.99 14.49 -42.39
N THR A 690 24.41 15.49 -43.07
CA THR A 690 23.04 16.00 -42.88
C THR A 690 22.50 16.52 -44.22
N ARG A 691 21.25 16.97 -44.24
CA ARG A 691 20.65 17.63 -45.40
C ARG A 691 21.27 19.01 -45.63
N GLY A 692 21.56 19.34 -46.87
CA GLY A 692 22.19 20.62 -47.23
C GLY A 692 22.55 20.73 -48.70
N GLU A 693 23.42 21.70 -49.01
CA GLU A 693 23.88 21.99 -50.37
C GLU A 693 25.42 21.90 -50.47
N ALA A 694 25.91 21.04 -51.37
CA ALA A 694 27.32 20.85 -51.66
C ALA A 694 27.73 21.56 -52.96
N VAL A 695 28.74 22.42 -52.88
CA VAL A 695 29.35 23.11 -54.02
C VAL A 695 30.76 22.58 -54.23
N PHE A 696 31.01 22.03 -55.41
CA PHE A 696 32.31 21.48 -55.76
C PHE A 696 33.13 22.47 -56.59
N ALA A 697 34.42 22.55 -56.29
CA ALA A 697 35.38 23.36 -57.04
C ALA A 697 36.62 22.54 -57.39
N ILE A 698 37.13 22.75 -58.60
CA ILE A 698 38.37 22.12 -59.08
C ILE A 698 39.42 23.22 -59.24
N ALA A 699 40.58 23.03 -58.60
CA ALA A 699 41.73 23.88 -58.80
C ALA A 699 42.90 23.06 -59.38
N GLN A 700 43.56 23.60 -60.40
CA GLN A 700 44.76 23.00 -60.99
C GLN A 700 45.99 23.78 -60.53
N THR A 701 47.09 23.07 -60.27
CA THR A 701 48.36 23.73 -59.95
C THR A 701 49.01 24.33 -61.20
N GLU A 702 48.78 23.70 -62.35
CA GLU A 702 49.32 24.12 -63.65
C GLU A 702 48.24 24.82 -64.50
N PRO A 703 48.52 25.98 -65.11
CA PRO A 703 47.51 26.85 -65.75
C PRO A 703 46.93 26.29 -67.06
N ASP A 704 47.67 25.44 -67.78
CA ASP A 704 47.25 24.87 -69.07
C ASP A 704 46.47 23.55 -68.91
N TRP A 705 46.25 23.11 -67.68
CA TRP A 705 45.47 21.91 -67.37
C TRP A 705 44.02 22.30 -67.06
N SER A 706 43.08 21.42 -67.37
CA SER A 706 41.67 21.63 -67.04
C SER A 706 41.05 20.40 -66.38
N GLY A 707 39.97 20.61 -65.65
CA GLY A 707 39.21 19.55 -65.00
C GLY A 707 37.72 19.73 -65.20
N ALA A 708 36.97 18.63 -65.27
CA ALA A 708 35.52 18.60 -65.24
C ALA A 708 35.07 17.52 -64.25
N LEU A 709 34.08 17.85 -63.41
CA LEU A 709 33.51 16.92 -62.44
C LEU A 709 32.22 16.33 -62.98
N TYR A 710 32.07 15.03 -62.89
CA TYR A 710 30.87 14.30 -63.29
C TYR A 710 30.24 13.64 -62.07
N ARG A 711 28.91 13.55 -62.06
CA ARG A 711 28.17 12.71 -61.10
C ARG A 711 28.13 11.29 -61.66
N ASP A 712 28.73 10.38 -60.92
CA ASP A 712 28.75 8.94 -61.21
C ASP A 712 27.49 8.33 -60.58
N LEU A 713 26.50 8.00 -61.40
CA LEU A 713 25.18 7.57 -60.90
C LEU A 713 25.18 6.11 -60.41
N ASP A 714 26.08 5.28 -60.94
CA ASP A 714 26.18 3.86 -60.59
C ASP A 714 27.38 3.55 -59.69
N CYS A 715 28.19 4.56 -59.36
CA CYS A 715 29.38 4.46 -58.52
C CYS A 715 30.42 3.48 -59.11
N SER A 716 30.44 3.30 -60.43
CA SER A 716 31.37 2.40 -61.12
C SER A 716 32.81 2.91 -61.11
N GLY A 717 33.01 4.22 -60.90
CA GLY A 717 34.29 4.90 -61.03
C GLY A 717 34.77 5.06 -62.48
N ALA A 718 33.93 4.74 -63.46
CA ALA A 718 34.19 4.92 -64.88
C ALA A 718 33.19 5.92 -65.47
N LEU A 719 33.63 6.75 -66.43
CA LEU A 719 32.75 7.73 -67.06
C LEU A 719 31.86 7.06 -68.12
N ASP A 720 30.56 7.01 -67.85
CA ASP A 720 29.57 6.36 -68.71
C ASP A 720 28.57 7.35 -69.34
N SER A 721 27.75 6.87 -70.27
CA SER A 721 26.77 7.72 -70.98
C SER A 721 25.67 8.30 -70.09
N GLY A 722 25.51 7.80 -68.86
CA GLY A 722 24.56 8.29 -67.87
C GLY A 722 25.09 9.42 -66.99
N ASP A 723 26.39 9.68 -67.02
CA ASP A 723 27.03 10.61 -66.08
C ASP A 723 26.95 12.05 -66.55
N ALA A 724 26.37 12.90 -65.71
CA ALA A 724 26.19 14.32 -66.00
C ALA A 724 27.33 15.15 -65.41
N VAL A 725 27.76 16.19 -66.14
CA VAL A 725 28.70 17.19 -65.62
C VAL A 725 28.03 17.97 -64.49
N ILE A 726 28.73 18.15 -63.37
CA ILE A 726 28.30 19.01 -62.26
C ILE A 726 28.72 20.45 -62.57
N THR A 727 27.74 21.33 -62.78
CA THR A 727 27.95 22.75 -63.14
C THR A 727 27.45 23.73 -62.09
N GLY A 728 26.84 23.23 -61.01
CA GLY A 728 26.26 24.03 -59.93
C GLY A 728 26.17 23.26 -58.62
N PRO A 729 25.54 23.86 -57.60
CA PRO A 729 25.35 23.22 -56.30
C PRO A 729 24.50 21.95 -56.40
N LEU A 730 24.78 21.00 -55.51
CA LEU A 730 24.02 19.76 -55.37
C LEU A 730 23.33 19.74 -54.00
N THR A 731 22.00 19.72 -54.01
CA THR A 731 21.21 19.40 -52.80
C THR A 731 21.38 17.92 -52.48
N VAL A 732 21.74 17.62 -51.23
CA VAL A 732 21.99 16.27 -50.75
C VAL A 732 21.12 15.97 -49.54
N ALA A 733 20.64 14.73 -49.44
CA ALA A 733 19.99 14.23 -48.24
C ALA A 733 21.02 13.85 -47.16
N ALA A 734 20.55 13.72 -45.92
CA ALA A 734 21.38 13.22 -44.84
C ALA A 734 21.88 11.80 -45.12
N ASN A 735 23.17 11.56 -44.86
CA ASN A 735 23.90 10.32 -45.19
C ASN A 735 23.91 9.98 -46.69
N GLU A 736 23.56 10.92 -47.58
CA GLU A 736 23.64 10.66 -49.01
C GLU A 736 25.10 10.47 -49.44
N ARG A 737 25.32 9.38 -50.17
CA ARG A 737 26.57 9.09 -50.86
C ARG A 737 26.51 9.65 -52.27
N VAL A 738 27.32 10.67 -52.55
CA VAL A 738 27.48 11.24 -53.88
C VAL A 738 28.78 10.72 -54.50
N CYS A 739 28.65 9.83 -55.49
CA CYS A 739 29.78 9.35 -56.27
C CYS A 739 30.13 10.35 -57.38
N LEU A 740 31.43 10.61 -57.53
CA LEU A 740 31.96 11.68 -58.37
C LEU A 740 33.11 11.15 -59.22
N ILE A 741 33.24 11.64 -60.46
CA ILE A 741 34.41 11.38 -61.31
C ILE A 741 35.03 12.70 -61.71
N LEU A 742 36.26 12.95 -61.25
CA LEU A 742 37.06 14.07 -61.72
C LEU A 742 37.81 13.67 -62.99
N LYS A 743 37.40 14.24 -64.12
CA LYS A 743 38.10 14.13 -65.41
C LYS A 743 39.13 15.25 -65.53
N VAL A 744 40.42 14.92 -65.52
CA VAL A 744 41.53 15.87 -65.65
C VAL A 744 42.12 15.77 -67.06
N TYR A 745 42.15 16.87 -67.81
CA TYR A 745 42.68 16.93 -69.17
C TYR A 745 44.09 17.53 -69.20
N ALA A 746 45.02 16.80 -69.82
CA ALA A 746 46.41 17.22 -69.98
C ALA A 746 46.61 17.98 -71.31
N PRO A 747 47.33 19.11 -71.32
CA PRO A 747 47.55 19.89 -72.54
C PRO A 747 48.40 19.13 -73.57
N ALA A 748 48.05 19.29 -74.85
CA ALA A 748 48.71 18.60 -75.97
C ALA A 748 50.21 18.95 -76.14
N GLY A 749 50.63 20.12 -75.66
CA GLY A 749 52.01 20.62 -75.78
C GLY A 749 52.90 20.36 -74.57
N ALA A 750 52.40 19.71 -73.51
CA ALA A 750 53.19 19.54 -72.30
C ALA A 750 54.20 18.38 -72.41
N THR A 751 55.34 18.56 -71.74
CA THR A 751 56.48 17.65 -71.82
C THR A 751 56.26 16.39 -70.97
N SER A 752 56.83 15.27 -71.40
CA SER A 752 56.89 14.05 -70.59
C SER A 752 57.56 14.34 -69.25
N GLY A 753 56.95 13.86 -68.16
CA GLY A 753 57.37 14.11 -66.78
C GLY A 753 56.72 15.32 -66.11
N ALA A 754 55.96 16.17 -66.84
CA ALA A 754 55.19 17.24 -66.23
C ALA A 754 54.16 16.68 -65.24
N ARG A 755 53.99 17.34 -64.10
CA ARG A 755 53.07 16.93 -63.03
C ARG A 755 52.07 18.04 -62.76
N ASN A 756 50.81 17.68 -62.61
CA ASN A 756 49.77 18.60 -62.18
C ASN A 756 49.06 18.03 -60.95
N ARG A 757 48.79 18.88 -59.96
CA ARG A 757 47.93 18.53 -58.82
C ARG A 757 46.56 19.14 -59.04
N SER A 758 45.54 18.30 -59.06
CA SER A 758 44.14 18.68 -59.14
C SER A 758 43.53 18.62 -57.75
N THR A 759 43.16 19.75 -57.18
CA THR A 759 42.46 19.81 -55.89
C THR A 759 40.96 19.86 -56.15
N LEU A 760 40.24 18.81 -55.74
CA LEU A 760 38.78 18.81 -55.66
C LEU A 760 38.38 19.29 -54.26
N SER A 761 37.66 20.40 -54.18
CA SER A 761 37.11 20.93 -52.92
C SER A 761 35.60 20.81 -52.90
N ALA A 762 35.02 20.54 -51.74
CA ALA A 762 33.58 20.56 -51.48
C ALA A 762 33.31 21.58 -50.36
N SER A 763 32.54 22.63 -50.66
CA SER A 763 31.99 23.54 -49.66
C SER A 763 30.53 23.13 -49.41
N PHE A 764 30.20 22.81 -48.18
CA PHE A 764 28.90 22.27 -47.80
C PHE A 764 28.18 23.23 -46.84
N SER A 765 26.99 23.69 -47.23
CA SER A 765 26.11 24.54 -46.40
C SER A 765 24.98 23.68 -45.84
N PHE A 766 24.74 23.77 -44.54
CA PHE A 766 23.75 22.97 -43.84
C PHE A 766 22.38 23.63 -44.00
N ASP A 767 21.33 22.86 -44.27
CA ASP A 767 19.97 23.40 -44.36
C ASP A 767 19.54 24.06 -43.03
N ALA A 768 18.68 25.08 -43.11
CA ALA A 768 18.04 25.76 -41.97
C ALA A 768 18.97 26.25 -40.84
N SER A 769 20.28 26.34 -41.08
CA SER A 769 21.28 26.84 -40.14
C SER A 769 22.28 27.77 -40.85
N ASP A 770 23.15 28.40 -40.06
CA ASP A 770 24.29 29.21 -40.54
C ASP A 770 25.60 28.41 -40.63
N LEU A 771 25.52 27.09 -40.50
CA LEU A 771 26.68 26.20 -40.47
C LEU A 771 27.17 25.86 -41.88
N SER A 772 28.50 25.75 -42.00
CA SER A 772 29.15 25.26 -43.21
C SER A 772 30.40 24.46 -42.90
N ALA A 773 30.72 23.52 -43.77
CA ALA A 773 31.93 22.71 -43.74
C ALA A 773 32.67 22.79 -45.07
N SER A 774 33.98 22.57 -45.06
CA SER A 774 34.77 22.49 -46.28
C SER A 774 35.74 21.31 -46.24
N HIS A 775 35.82 20.59 -47.34
CA HIS A 775 36.66 19.41 -47.51
C HIS A 775 37.43 19.52 -48.82
N ALA A 776 38.62 18.92 -48.89
CA ALA A 776 39.39 18.88 -50.12
C ALA A 776 40.17 17.57 -50.26
N GLN A 777 40.27 17.08 -51.49
CA GLN A 777 41.11 15.97 -51.90
C GLN A 777 42.00 16.39 -53.06
N ILE A 778 43.15 15.73 -53.19
CA ILE A 778 44.16 16.10 -54.19
C ILE A 778 44.56 14.90 -55.03
N ASP A 779 44.39 15.02 -56.34
CA ASP A 779 44.86 14.06 -57.32
C ASP A 779 46.15 14.54 -57.98
N VAL A 780 46.98 13.60 -58.42
CA VAL A 780 48.25 13.91 -59.11
C VAL A 780 48.31 13.23 -60.47
N THR A 781 48.29 14.04 -61.53
CA THR A 781 48.46 13.53 -62.90
C THR A 781 49.88 13.79 -63.40
N THR A 782 50.55 12.77 -63.95
CA THR A 782 51.90 12.87 -64.51
C THR A 782 51.90 12.53 -66.00
N LEU A 783 52.47 13.39 -66.85
CA LEU A 783 52.56 13.12 -68.29
C LEU A 783 53.59 12.04 -68.62
N GLY A 784 53.19 11.02 -69.36
CA GLY A 784 54.02 9.89 -69.79
C GLY A 784 53.21 8.89 -70.61
N GLU A 785 53.87 8.00 -71.35
CA GLU A 785 53.16 6.93 -72.06
C GLU A 785 52.47 6.00 -71.04
N ASP A 786 51.15 5.87 -71.20
CA ASP A 786 50.31 4.99 -70.40
C ASP A 786 50.65 3.51 -70.69
N GLY A 787 50.44 2.63 -69.71
CA GLY A 787 50.40 1.19 -69.93
C GLY A 787 51.72 0.41 -69.83
N MET A 788 52.78 0.96 -69.22
CA MET A 788 53.92 0.11 -68.86
C MET A 788 53.75 -0.60 -67.51
N LEU A 789 52.89 -0.13 -66.60
CA LEU A 789 52.65 -0.79 -65.32
C LEU A 789 51.15 -0.95 -65.07
N ARG A 790 50.69 -2.20 -64.99
CA ARG A 790 49.33 -2.55 -64.60
C ARG A 790 49.30 -2.90 -63.11
N LEU A 791 48.37 -2.31 -62.37
CA LEU A 791 48.06 -2.69 -60.99
C LEU A 791 46.72 -3.43 -60.94
N THR A 792 46.66 -4.55 -60.22
CA THR A 792 45.41 -5.27 -59.96
C THR A 792 45.27 -5.46 -58.46
N LYS A 793 44.17 -4.97 -57.87
CA LYS A 793 43.89 -5.08 -56.44
C LYS A 793 42.77 -6.09 -56.21
N ALA A 794 42.99 -7.00 -55.27
CA ALA A 794 42.01 -7.98 -54.82
C ALA A 794 41.88 -7.93 -53.29
N VAL A 795 40.72 -8.28 -52.77
CA VAL A 795 40.45 -8.43 -51.34
C VAL A 795 40.10 -9.90 -51.05
N ASP A 796 40.45 -10.38 -49.87
CA ASP A 796 40.22 -11.77 -49.45
C ASP A 796 38.75 -12.09 -49.14
N LYS A 797 37.94 -11.07 -48.79
CA LYS A 797 36.50 -11.19 -48.53
C LYS A 797 35.70 -10.11 -49.24
N GLU A 798 34.57 -10.50 -49.82
CA GLU A 798 33.63 -9.58 -50.48
C GLU A 798 32.72 -8.85 -49.48
N ASN A 799 32.46 -9.44 -48.31
CA ASN A 799 31.67 -8.85 -47.22
C ASN A 799 32.37 -9.12 -45.88
N ALA A 800 32.29 -8.15 -44.95
CA ALA A 800 32.85 -8.28 -43.60
C ALA A 800 32.02 -7.50 -42.57
N SER A 801 31.94 -8.01 -41.35
CA SER A 801 31.28 -7.38 -40.21
C SER A 801 32.21 -6.39 -39.48
N PRO A 802 31.69 -5.42 -38.73
CA PRO A 802 32.50 -4.57 -37.84
C PRO A 802 33.44 -5.40 -36.96
N GLY A 803 34.71 -4.99 -36.87
CA GLY A 803 35.77 -5.69 -36.14
C GLY A 803 36.50 -6.79 -36.92
N GLU A 804 36.02 -7.22 -38.10
CA GLU A 804 36.75 -8.19 -38.92
C GLU A 804 37.94 -7.56 -39.66
N ILE A 805 38.95 -8.38 -39.95
CA ILE A 805 40.11 -7.97 -40.75
C ILE A 805 39.89 -8.34 -42.22
N LEU A 806 40.13 -7.37 -43.11
CA LEU A 806 40.23 -7.53 -44.56
C LEU A 806 41.69 -7.43 -45.00
N THR A 807 42.13 -8.28 -45.92
CA THR A 807 43.48 -8.27 -46.50
C THR A 807 43.41 -7.97 -48.00
N TYR A 808 44.03 -6.86 -48.39
CA TYR A 808 44.16 -6.43 -49.77
C TYR A 808 45.49 -6.87 -50.36
N THR A 809 45.45 -7.44 -51.57
CA THR A 809 46.61 -7.81 -52.38
C THR A 809 46.66 -6.95 -53.63
N ILE A 810 47.76 -6.24 -53.84
CA ILE A 810 48.01 -5.42 -55.03
C ILE A 810 49.10 -6.11 -55.85
N GLU A 811 48.74 -6.63 -57.02
CA GLU A 811 49.67 -7.10 -58.04
C GLU A 811 50.14 -5.93 -58.89
N TYR A 812 51.46 -5.81 -59.08
CA TYR A 812 52.08 -4.90 -60.03
C TYR A 812 52.70 -5.69 -61.18
N HIS A 813 52.45 -5.27 -62.42
CA HIS A 813 52.88 -5.98 -63.64
C HIS A 813 53.43 -4.99 -64.67
N ASN A 814 54.68 -5.16 -65.09
CA ASN A 814 55.24 -4.37 -66.18
C ASN A 814 54.69 -4.85 -67.54
N THR A 815 53.68 -4.18 -68.08
CA THR A 815 53.11 -4.48 -69.40
C THR A 815 53.85 -3.78 -70.56
N GLY A 816 54.91 -3.03 -70.25
CA GLY A 816 55.68 -2.25 -71.20
C GLY A 816 56.86 -3.00 -71.84
N PRO A 817 57.34 -2.57 -73.01
CA PRO A 817 58.51 -3.15 -73.68
C PRO A 817 59.86 -2.77 -73.05
N GLN A 818 59.90 -1.93 -72.01
CA GLN A 818 61.13 -1.46 -71.36
C GLN A 818 61.13 -1.76 -69.84
N PRO A 819 62.30 -1.96 -69.21
CA PRO A 819 62.38 -2.10 -67.75
C PRO A 819 61.95 -0.83 -66.99
N LEU A 820 61.21 -0.99 -65.89
CA LEU A 820 60.80 0.11 -65.00
C LEU A 820 61.80 0.27 -63.84
N SER A 821 62.61 1.34 -63.87
CA SER A 821 63.79 1.51 -63.01
C SER A 821 63.55 2.24 -61.68
N ARG A 822 62.34 2.74 -61.42
CA ARG A 822 61.96 3.47 -60.19
C ARG A 822 60.52 3.15 -59.78
N LEU A 823 60.29 1.88 -59.45
CA LEU A 823 58.96 1.41 -59.08
C LEU A 823 58.62 1.80 -57.63
N THR A 824 57.46 2.42 -57.47
CA THR A 824 56.82 2.69 -56.19
C THR A 824 55.33 2.37 -56.33
N VAL A 825 54.76 1.65 -55.37
CA VAL A 825 53.32 1.38 -55.30
C VAL A 825 52.78 2.12 -54.08
N ARG A 826 51.64 2.80 -54.23
CA ARG A 826 50.96 3.50 -53.13
C ARG A 826 49.49 3.11 -53.10
N ASP A 827 48.95 3.03 -51.89
CA ASP A 827 47.53 2.80 -51.64
C ASP A 827 47.12 3.53 -50.35
N SER A 828 45.86 3.40 -49.93
CA SER A 828 45.35 3.95 -48.68
C SER A 828 44.37 2.98 -48.01
N THR A 829 44.18 3.14 -46.70
CA THR A 829 43.14 2.42 -45.96
C THR A 829 41.75 2.81 -46.50
N PRO A 830 40.90 1.86 -46.95
CA PRO A 830 39.55 2.14 -47.42
C PRO A 830 38.66 2.85 -46.39
N ALA A 831 37.58 3.46 -46.86
CA ALA A 831 36.51 3.98 -46.01
C ALA A 831 36.00 2.90 -45.03
N TYR A 832 35.54 3.32 -43.84
CA TYR A 832 35.07 2.41 -42.77
C TYR A 832 36.06 1.32 -42.33
N THR A 833 37.37 1.56 -42.46
CA THR A 833 38.39 0.62 -41.99
C THR A 833 39.57 1.34 -41.32
N ARG A 834 40.28 0.63 -40.43
CA ARG A 834 41.49 1.10 -39.74
C ARG A 834 42.70 0.24 -40.08
N PHE A 835 43.87 0.85 -40.27
CA PHE A 835 45.11 0.15 -40.62
C PHE A 835 45.48 -0.93 -39.58
N ALA A 836 45.78 -2.13 -40.05
CA ALA A 836 46.30 -3.22 -39.21
C ALA A 836 47.78 -3.50 -39.53
N SER A 837 48.12 -3.75 -40.80
CA SER A 837 49.51 -4.01 -41.21
C SER A 837 49.74 -3.82 -42.71
N ALA A 838 50.99 -3.70 -43.14
CA ALA A 838 51.41 -3.75 -44.54
C ALA A 838 52.68 -4.59 -44.68
N ALA A 839 52.86 -5.23 -45.83
CA ALA A 839 54.06 -6.02 -46.13
C ALA A 839 54.38 -6.05 -47.63
N CYS A 840 55.66 -6.23 -47.95
CA CYS A 840 56.09 -6.69 -49.27
C CYS A 840 55.75 -8.19 -49.36
N ALA A 841 55.01 -8.59 -50.40
CA ALA A 841 54.65 -9.99 -50.62
C ALA A 841 55.60 -10.61 -51.65
N THR A 842 55.13 -10.96 -52.84
CA THR A 842 55.97 -11.60 -53.87
C THR A 842 56.81 -10.54 -54.59
N LEU A 843 58.13 -10.57 -54.42
CA LEU A 843 59.05 -9.71 -55.16
C LEU A 843 59.34 -10.31 -56.55
N ALA A 844 59.27 -9.50 -57.60
CA ALA A 844 59.69 -9.93 -58.94
C ALA A 844 61.20 -10.27 -58.94
N PRO A 845 61.66 -11.28 -59.69
CA PRO A 845 63.07 -11.74 -59.65
C PRO A 845 64.10 -10.65 -59.99
N ASP A 846 63.71 -9.66 -60.79
CA ASP A 846 64.57 -8.57 -61.27
C ASP A 846 64.62 -7.36 -60.31
N LEU A 847 63.84 -7.41 -59.24
CA LEU A 847 63.88 -6.44 -58.15
C LEU A 847 64.75 -6.98 -57.01
N THR A 848 65.59 -6.11 -56.45
CA THR A 848 66.60 -6.47 -55.43
C THR A 848 66.11 -6.26 -54.01
N ALA A 849 65.14 -5.37 -53.80
CA ALA A 849 64.50 -5.15 -52.51
C ALA A 849 63.11 -4.54 -52.68
N CYS A 850 62.26 -4.76 -51.67
CA CYS A 850 61.03 -4.01 -51.44
C CYS A 850 61.02 -3.58 -49.97
N ARG A 851 60.66 -2.32 -49.71
CA ARG A 851 60.50 -1.78 -48.36
C ARG A 851 59.27 -0.90 -48.26
N ILE A 852 58.71 -0.79 -47.07
CA ILE A 852 57.63 0.15 -46.78
C ILE A 852 58.24 1.54 -46.58
N GLY A 853 57.87 2.49 -47.45
CA GLY A 853 58.29 3.88 -47.37
C GLY A 853 57.46 4.69 -46.37
N GLN A 854 56.16 4.39 -46.30
CA GLN A 854 55.19 5.05 -45.42
C GLN A 854 54.07 4.05 -45.06
N GLN A 855 53.56 4.11 -43.84
CA GLN A 855 52.31 3.46 -43.44
C GLN A 855 51.66 4.21 -42.25
N PRO A 856 50.33 4.10 -42.06
CA PRO A 856 49.66 4.66 -40.89
C PRO A 856 50.05 3.93 -39.60
N ALA A 857 49.73 4.50 -38.44
CA ALA A 857 49.78 3.76 -37.18
C ALA A 857 48.66 2.72 -37.14
N VAL A 858 48.84 1.64 -36.37
CA VAL A 858 47.78 0.65 -36.16
C VAL A 858 46.56 1.37 -35.58
N ASN A 859 45.38 1.03 -36.09
CA ASN A 859 44.08 1.63 -35.76
C ASN A 859 43.84 3.07 -36.29
N THR A 860 44.69 3.58 -37.18
CA THR A 860 44.48 4.86 -37.87
C THR A 860 44.22 4.67 -39.36
N ARG A 861 43.79 5.73 -40.04
CA ARG A 861 43.64 5.76 -41.51
C ARG A 861 44.83 6.48 -42.14
N GLY A 862 45.12 6.20 -43.40
CA GLY A 862 46.12 6.95 -44.15
C GLY A 862 46.75 6.17 -45.30
N SER A 863 47.77 6.78 -45.90
CA SER A 863 48.49 6.26 -47.06
C SER A 863 49.55 5.22 -46.69
N ILE A 864 49.71 4.24 -47.58
CA ILE A 864 50.71 3.17 -47.52
C ILE A 864 51.57 3.27 -48.79
N GLU A 865 52.89 3.15 -48.64
CA GLU A 865 53.85 3.20 -49.75
C GLU A 865 54.83 2.02 -49.69
N TRP A 866 55.00 1.35 -50.83
CA TRP A 866 56.04 0.35 -51.07
C TRP A 866 57.03 0.88 -52.10
N ILE A 867 58.32 0.87 -51.74
CA ILE A 867 59.43 1.33 -52.58
C ILE A 867 60.27 0.12 -52.98
N PHE A 868 60.59 0.02 -54.27
CA PHE A 868 61.35 -1.09 -54.82
C PHE A 868 62.72 -0.61 -55.33
N ASP A 869 63.76 -1.41 -55.08
CA ASP A 869 65.11 -1.18 -55.60
C ASP A 869 65.40 -2.15 -56.76
N GLY A 870 65.94 -1.67 -57.87
CA GLY A 870 66.18 -2.44 -59.09
C GLY A 870 65.33 -1.98 -60.26
N ALA A 871 65.26 -2.77 -61.33
CA ALA A 871 64.44 -2.47 -62.49
C ALA A 871 63.50 -3.64 -62.80
N LEU A 872 62.18 -3.39 -62.76
CA LEU A 872 61.19 -4.41 -63.10
C LEU A 872 61.21 -4.64 -64.62
N ALA A 873 61.68 -5.81 -65.06
CA ALA A 873 61.82 -6.14 -66.48
C ALA A 873 60.45 -6.18 -67.21
N PRO A 874 60.43 -6.07 -68.55
CA PRO A 874 59.20 -6.31 -69.35
C PRO A 874 58.52 -7.61 -68.97
N ASP A 875 57.19 -7.59 -68.83
CA ASP A 875 56.30 -8.69 -68.41
C ASP A 875 56.52 -9.23 -66.98
N ALA A 876 57.48 -8.69 -66.21
CA ALA A 876 57.70 -9.08 -64.84
C ALA A 876 56.60 -8.55 -63.91
N ARG A 877 56.27 -9.33 -62.87
CA ARG A 877 55.20 -9.03 -61.92
C ARG A 877 55.56 -9.39 -60.48
N GLY A 878 54.88 -8.79 -59.52
CA GLY A 878 54.96 -9.14 -58.11
C GLY A 878 53.78 -8.57 -57.33
N THR A 879 53.77 -8.75 -56.01
CA THR A 879 52.66 -8.33 -55.15
C THR A 879 53.11 -7.62 -53.88
N VAL A 880 52.24 -6.75 -53.38
CA VAL A 880 52.30 -6.16 -52.03
C VAL A 880 50.95 -6.34 -51.34
N ILE A 881 50.93 -6.36 -50.01
CA ILE A 881 49.71 -6.59 -49.24
C ILE A 881 49.55 -5.60 -48.09
N PHE A 882 48.31 -5.29 -47.73
CA PHE A 882 47.99 -4.62 -46.47
C PHE A 882 46.66 -5.11 -45.90
N SER A 883 46.51 -5.03 -44.58
CA SER A 883 45.31 -5.44 -43.87
C SER A 883 44.70 -4.28 -43.09
N VAL A 884 43.38 -4.28 -42.98
CA VAL A 884 42.60 -3.28 -42.25
C VAL A 884 41.49 -3.95 -41.43
N THR A 885 41.09 -3.32 -40.33
CA THR A 885 39.97 -3.75 -39.48
C THR A 885 38.73 -2.93 -39.83
N VAL A 886 37.58 -3.56 -40.07
CA VAL A 886 36.30 -2.88 -40.35
C VAL A 886 35.83 -2.17 -39.08
N GLU A 887 35.38 -0.92 -39.22
CA GLU A 887 34.86 -0.10 -38.12
C GLU A 887 33.45 -0.49 -37.66
#